data_AF-A0A161XGW5-F1
#
_entry.id   AF-A0A161XGW5-F1
#
_cell.length_a   1.000
_cell.length_b   1.000
_cell.length_c   1.000
_cell.angle_alpha   90.00
_cell.angle_beta   90.00
_cell.angle_gamma   90.00
#
_symmetry.space_group_name_H-M   'P 1'
#
loop_
_entity.id
_entity.type
_entity.pdbx_description
1 polymer ?
#
loop_
_entity_poly.entity_id
_entity_poly.type
_entity_poly.pdbx_seq_one_letter_code
_entity_poly.pdbx_strand_id
1 'polypeptide(L)'
;MNSVTSHNKKKINVNEGEVDFFSDLITGESALKKEFTIQKRPYYVKSVKNTETTAEYSKGWEVIRTGKISTRLKKLKTHDQLLESRVWCLLRKMGFSTLSGSNFKISFTRDNGTIGNKQIDVYAEDDDVIFIVECKSKEKRGRRTLQKDIQETISLQDYIRKTIFRRFSDLPKPKIVWIYATSNILWSAPDLERAEDGNIHVITENELQYYETFTKHMGPAGRYQIIGEFLKGQKIPGLSNMKVPAIRGKIGGEKFYSFVTTPRNLLKIAYVNHQALNNPDQKPAYQRMVSAKRVKEIGEFISKGGYFPTNILINLTDKPKFELISDNENTDPNLKFGWITLPSKFRSAWVIDGQHRLFGFSHLSDEYLDQSLFVLAFQQMPTRKEADLFITINHEQKSVPKGLLMSLLADIRMGDDDPSTALSALASAVIRALNDTKSSPLFGRFVKPGVPPEPEQNLTISEGINGLRRSGLIGRVNGKYLMPGPLSGATDSETVERAQYILSTYFDKVLLANPDRWEAGREAYISTNPGIRAHMTVISEVINHITSKQSLDFQLINQTEAAGHLTEFCQPVFDLVESCPDDQIKTMFSRRFGEGGVKEYIFHLLKPLNEHRPDFGNEEFQRWIEQSTSEKIDQYNQFLMKLAERLTNYVIDTLKEVHGQHRLDSDEPAYWELGVQSARIRKNAYEKQQRDDKRRKPKEAYLDIVDLEEIVRQKNNWIRFEAVFNNPREGDRKGQKYYLSWIQNFNELRNIAAHKNQLKTYTDDDLEFIEWLRTTVSPKVPE
;
A
#
# COMPACT_ATOMS: atom_id res chain seq x y z
N MET A 1 -41.88 -46.88 -7.00
CA MET A 1 -41.05 -48.06 -6.65
C MET A 1 -39.78 -47.55 -6.00
N ASN A 2 -39.57 -47.94 -4.76
CA ASN A 2 -38.48 -47.48 -3.90
C ASN A 2 -37.13 -48.05 -4.36
N SER A 3 -36.11 -47.19 -4.54
CA SER A 3 -34.71 -47.61 -4.48
C SER A 3 -33.86 -46.57 -3.74
N VAL A 4 -33.68 -46.87 -2.46
CA VAL A 4 -32.55 -46.57 -1.57
C VAL A 4 -31.34 -45.86 -2.22
N THR A 5 -31.16 -44.57 -1.89
CA THR A 5 -29.86 -43.89 -1.93
C THR A 5 -29.38 -43.65 -0.49
N SER A 6 -28.56 -44.57 0.01
CA SER A 6 -27.90 -44.47 1.31
C SER A 6 -26.94 -43.28 1.31
N HIS A 7 -27.36 -42.19 1.92
CA HIS A 7 -26.50 -41.05 2.21
C HIS A 7 -25.58 -41.44 3.36
N ASN A 8 -24.27 -41.48 3.08
CA ASN A 8 -23.23 -41.65 4.07
C ASN A 8 -23.12 -40.36 4.90
N LYS A 9 -24.07 -40.12 5.81
CA LYS A 9 -23.90 -39.17 6.90
C LYS A 9 -22.73 -39.68 7.73
N LYS A 10 -21.56 -39.01 7.66
CA LYS A 10 -20.45 -39.20 8.60
C LYS A 10 -20.97 -38.93 10.02
N LYS A 11 -21.50 -39.96 10.69
CA LYS A 11 -21.58 -40.02 12.14
C LYS A 11 -20.16 -40.30 12.60
N ILE A 12 -19.49 -39.27 13.10
CA ILE A 12 -18.31 -39.45 13.95
C ILE A 12 -18.86 -40.06 15.24
N ASN A 13 -18.88 -41.39 15.32
CA ASN A 13 -19.11 -42.06 16.59
C ASN A 13 -17.82 -41.87 17.41
N VAL A 14 -17.88 -40.95 18.37
CA VAL A 14 -16.89 -40.86 19.44
C VAL A 14 -17.07 -42.14 20.26
N ASN A 15 -16.13 -43.07 20.15
CA ASN A 15 -16.13 -44.30 20.93
C ASN A 15 -15.80 -43.91 22.37
N GLU A 16 -16.73 -44.09 23.30
CA GLU A 16 -16.65 -43.66 24.72
C GLU A 16 -15.57 -44.41 25.55
N GLY A 17 -14.64 -45.13 24.92
CA GLY A 17 -13.60 -45.94 25.56
C GLY A 17 -12.15 -45.54 25.27
N GLU A 18 -11.88 -44.54 24.41
CA GLU A 18 -10.53 -44.02 24.18
C GLU A 18 -10.35 -42.67 24.88
N VAL A 19 -9.19 -42.44 25.50
CA VAL A 19 -8.83 -41.17 26.13
C VAL A 19 -9.12 -40.03 25.15
N ASP A 20 -10.08 -39.15 25.46
CA ASP A 20 -10.44 -38.04 24.57
C ASP A 20 -9.23 -37.11 24.43
N PHE A 21 -8.52 -37.23 23.31
CA PHE A 21 -7.30 -36.47 23.05
C PHE A 21 -7.59 -35.01 22.64
N PHE A 22 -8.86 -34.67 22.39
CA PHE A 22 -9.29 -33.37 21.87
C PHE A 22 -10.50 -32.85 22.66
N SER A 23 -10.29 -31.90 23.57
CA SER A 23 -11.42 -31.26 24.25
C SER A 23 -11.94 -30.05 23.46
N ASP A 24 -13.26 -29.86 23.41
CA ASP A 24 -13.90 -28.63 22.91
C ASP A 24 -13.76 -28.41 21.38
N LEU A 25 -14.02 -29.44 20.56
CA LEU A 25 -14.16 -29.30 19.10
C LEU A 25 -15.60 -28.99 18.70
N ILE A 26 -15.78 -28.03 17.81
CA ILE A 26 -17.08 -27.64 17.27
C ILE A 26 -17.22 -28.21 15.87
N THR A 27 -18.23 -29.07 15.70
CA THR A 27 -18.63 -29.65 14.42
C THR A 27 -20.10 -29.34 14.12
N GLY A 28 -20.43 -29.30 12.82
CA GLY A 28 -21.81 -29.08 12.37
C GLY A 28 -22.20 -27.62 12.20
N GLU A 29 -22.98 -27.35 11.14
CA GLU A 29 -23.23 -26.00 10.64
C GLU A 29 -23.95 -25.08 11.64
N SER A 30 -24.89 -25.62 12.43
CA SER A 30 -25.63 -24.83 13.43
C SER A 30 -24.74 -24.36 14.58
N ALA A 31 -23.90 -25.25 15.11
CA ALA A 31 -22.97 -24.94 16.20
C ALA A 31 -21.90 -23.94 15.73
N LEU A 32 -21.31 -24.18 14.56
CA LEU A 32 -20.35 -23.26 13.93
C LEU A 32 -20.94 -21.87 13.67
N LYS A 33 -22.20 -21.78 13.23
CA LYS A 33 -22.87 -20.48 12.99
C LYS A 33 -23.12 -19.73 14.30
N LYS A 34 -23.48 -20.44 15.37
CA LYS A 34 -23.63 -19.87 16.72
C LYS A 34 -22.29 -19.32 17.21
N GLU A 35 -21.23 -20.11 17.13
CA GLU A 35 -19.90 -19.70 17.56
C GLU A 35 -19.36 -18.55 16.72
N PHE A 36 -19.52 -18.58 15.39
CA PHE A 36 -19.14 -17.47 14.51
C PHE A 36 -19.79 -16.15 14.91
N THR A 37 -21.04 -16.17 15.36
CA THR A 37 -21.74 -14.97 15.84
C THR A 37 -21.16 -14.42 17.14
N ILE A 38 -20.60 -15.29 17.99
CA ILE A 38 -19.91 -14.93 19.23
C ILE A 38 -18.52 -14.37 18.89
N GLN A 39 -17.75 -15.10 18.07
CA GLN A 39 -16.39 -14.75 17.70
C GLN A 39 -16.33 -13.41 16.96
N LYS A 40 -17.26 -13.18 16.01
CA LYS A 40 -17.32 -11.93 15.24
C LYS A 40 -17.56 -10.67 16.08
N ARG A 41 -18.10 -10.79 17.30
CA ARG A 41 -18.34 -9.62 18.16
C ARG A 41 -17.03 -9.19 18.83
N PRO A 42 -16.75 -7.87 18.91
CA PRO A 42 -15.58 -7.37 19.63
C PRO A 42 -15.75 -7.40 21.15
N TYR A 43 -16.89 -7.89 21.65
CA TYR A 43 -17.22 -7.96 23.06
C TYR A 43 -17.96 -9.26 23.39
N TYR A 44 -17.76 -9.73 24.61
CA TYR A 44 -18.61 -10.72 25.25
C TYR A 44 -19.94 -10.09 25.65
N VAL A 45 -20.98 -10.90 25.74
CA VAL A 45 -22.31 -10.48 26.21
C VAL A 45 -22.81 -11.49 27.22
N LYS A 46 -23.37 -11.01 28.33
CA LYS A 46 -24.12 -11.85 29.27
C LYS A 46 -25.31 -11.09 29.86
N SER A 47 -26.26 -11.82 30.43
CA SER A 47 -27.36 -11.26 31.19
C SER A 47 -27.23 -11.69 32.65
N VAL A 48 -27.33 -10.75 33.58
CA VAL A 48 -27.28 -11.01 35.03
C VAL A 48 -28.50 -10.38 35.71
N LYS A 49 -28.85 -10.85 36.91
CA LYS A 49 -29.95 -10.22 37.69
C LYS A 49 -29.60 -8.78 38.02
N ASN A 50 -30.61 -7.90 38.11
CA ASN A 50 -30.38 -6.48 38.41
C ASN A 50 -29.62 -6.25 39.73
N THR A 51 -29.77 -7.13 40.71
CA THR A 51 -29.05 -7.07 42.00
C THR A 51 -27.56 -7.41 41.89
N GLU A 52 -27.13 -8.06 40.81
CA GLU A 52 -25.77 -8.56 40.63
C GLU A 52 -24.93 -7.67 39.71
N THR A 53 -25.52 -6.63 39.10
CA THR A 53 -24.83 -5.79 38.10
C THR A 53 -23.65 -5.02 38.67
N THR A 54 -23.73 -4.55 39.91
CA THR A 54 -22.68 -3.75 40.56
C THR A 54 -21.38 -4.55 40.70
N ALA A 55 -21.47 -5.85 41.01
CA ALA A 55 -20.31 -6.73 41.13
C ALA A 55 -19.66 -7.06 39.78
N GLU A 56 -20.36 -6.84 38.67
CA GLU A 56 -19.84 -7.10 37.32
C GLU A 56 -19.13 -5.87 36.73
N TYR A 57 -19.47 -4.66 37.18
CA TYR A 57 -18.78 -3.43 36.76
C TYR A 57 -17.31 -3.44 37.15
N SER A 58 -16.98 -3.92 38.37
CA SER A 58 -15.58 -4.08 38.81
C SER A 58 -14.79 -5.10 37.99
N LYS A 59 -15.47 -5.99 37.26
CA LYS A 59 -14.85 -6.96 36.33
C LYS A 59 -14.75 -6.42 34.90
N GLY A 60 -15.07 -5.15 34.67
CA GLY A 60 -15.01 -4.47 33.37
C GLY A 60 -16.22 -4.71 32.47
N TRP A 61 -17.38 -5.09 33.02
CA TRP A 61 -18.62 -5.19 32.25
C TRP A 61 -19.36 -3.85 32.22
N GLU A 62 -19.88 -3.50 31.05
CA GLU A 62 -20.67 -2.29 30.81
C GLU A 62 -22.11 -2.64 30.46
N VAL A 63 -23.06 -1.77 30.84
CA VAL A 63 -24.48 -1.97 30.52
C VAL A 63 -24.74 -1.74 29.04
N ILE A 64 -25.40 -2.71 28.40
CA ILE A 64 -26.01 -2.52 27.07
C ILE A 64 -27.46 -2.05 27.24
N ARG A 65 -28.22 -2.75 28.07
CA ARG A 65 -29.65 -2.51 28.29
C ARG A 65 -30.10 -3.06 29.64
N THR A 66 -30.80 -2.23 30.41
CA THR A 66 -31.46 -2.62 31.65
C THR A 66 -32.86 -3.16 31.36
N GLY A 67 -33.18 -4.33 31.88
CA GLY A 67 -34.52 -4.93 31.83
C GLY A 67 -35.20 -4.93 33.21
N LYS A 68 -36.45 -5.40 33.26
CA LYS A 68 -37.23 -5.45 34.52
C LYS A 68 -36.62 -6.40 35.57
N ILE A 69 -36.06 -7.53 35.12
CA ILE A 69 -35.56 -8.61 35.98
C ILE A 69 -34.04 -8.80 35.84
N SER A 70 -33.52 -8.59 34.62
CA SER A 70 -32.11 -8.77 34.30
C SER A 70 -31.58 -7.61 33.47
N THR A 71 -30.28 -7.36 33.62
CA THR A 71 -29.53 -6.38 32.84
C THR A 71 -28.59 -7.12 31.91
N ARG A 72 -28.56 -6.67 30.65
CA ARG A 72 -27.66 -7.19 29.62
C ARG A 72 -26.38 -6.37 29.62
N LEU A 73 -25.25 -7.06 29.78
CA LEU A 73 -23.92 -6.48 29.89
C LEU A 73 -23.03 -6.87 28.70
N LYS A 74 -22.05 -6.02 28.39
CA LYS A 74 -20.95 -6.29 27.44
C LYS A 74 -19.59 -6.13 28.12
N LYS A 75 -18.58 -6.86 27.66
CA LYS A 75 -17.18 -6.65 28.04
C LYS A 75 -16.32 -6.78 26.79
N LEU A 76 -15.48 -5.79 26.49
CA LEU A 76 -14.58 -5.84 25.33
C LEU A 76 -13.63 -7.04 25.45
N LYS A 77 -13.39 -7.70 24.31
CA LYS A 77 -12.34 -8.71 24.19
C LYS A 77 -10.98 -8.02 24.32
N THR A 78 -10.02 -8.70 24.93
CA THR A 78 -8.62 -8.23 24.94
C THR A 78 -8.02 -8.31 23.53
N HIS A 79 -6.88 -7.64 23.32
CA HIS A 79 -6.26 -7.56 21.99
C HIS A 79 -5.85 -8.94 21.42
N ASP A 80 -5.34 -9.83 22.27
CA ASP A 80 -5.08 -11.25 21.96
C ASP A 80 -6.36 -12.01 21.57
N GLN A 81 -7.42 -11.92 22.37
CA GLN A 81 -8.71 -12.57 22.06
C GLN A 81 -9.35 -12.06 20.77
N LEU A 82 -9.16 -10.78 20.43
CA LEU A 82 -9.61 -10.23 19.15
C LEU A 82 -8.86 -10.84 17.97
N LEU A 83 -7.54 -11.05 18.09
CA LEU A 83 -6.74 -11.72 17.08
C LEU A 83 -7.19 -13.18 16.88
N GLU A 84 -7.36 -13.93 17.97
CA GLU A 84 -7.88 -15.30 17.94
C GLU A 84 -9.26 -15.36 17.25
N SER A 85 -10.16 -14.47 17.66
CA SER A 85 -11.50 -14.35 17.08
C SER A 85 -11.46 -14.07 15.58
N ARG A 86 -10.51 -13.22 15.15
CA ARG A 86 -10.31 -12.81 13.75
C ARG A 86 -9.82 -13.98 12.91
N VAL A 87 -8.81 -14.71 13.37
CA VAL A 87 -8.31 -15.94 12.74
C VAL A 87 -9.40 -16.99 12.66
N TRP A 88 -10.10 -17.26 13.77
CA TRP A 88 -11.21 -18.22 13.82
C TRP A 88 -12.30 -17.86 12.80
N CYS A 89 -12.70 -16.59 12.75
CA CYS A 89 -13.69 -16.09 11.79
C CYS A 89 -13.23 -16.22 10.33
N LEU A 90 -11.94 -16.01 10.04
CA LEU A 90 -11.37 -16.21 8.71
C LEU A 90 -11.49 -17.68 8.31
N LEU A 91 -11.01 -18.60 9.15
CA LEU A 91 -11.05 -20.05 8.87
C LEU A 91 -12.51 -20.54 8.70
N ARG A 92 -13.43 -20.00 9.49
CA ARG A 92 -14.86 -20.30 9.29
C ARG A 92 -15.39 -19.81 7.94
N LYS A 93 -15.04 -18.59 7.51
CA LYS A 93 -15.42 -18.04 6.20
C LYS A 93 -14.79 -18.80 5.03
N MET A 94 -13.61 -19.38 5.23
CA MET A 94 -12.95 -20.27 4.29
C MET A 94 -13.68 -21.61 4.13
N GLY A 95 -14.61 -21.96 5.03
CA GLY A 95 -15.44 -23.14 4.89
C GLY A 95 -14.89 -24.40 5.56
N PHE A 96 -13.97 -24.26 6.52
CA PHE A 96 -13.53 -25.39 7.35
C PHE A 96 -14.72 -25.99 8.13
N SER A 97 -14.79 -27.32 8.16
CA SER A 97 -15.94 -28.08 8.69
C SER A 97 -15.86 -28.36 10.18
N THR A 98 -14.66 -28.27 10.75
CA THR A 98 -14.37 -28.50 12.17
C THR A 98 -13.49 -27.36 12.66
N LEU A 99 -13.84 -26.73 13.78
CA LEU A 99 -13.05 -25.67 14.41
C LEU A 99 -12.95 -25.86 15.93
N SER A 100 -11.93 -25.26 16.56
CA SER A 100 -11.80 -25.21 18.02
C SER A 100 -12.94 -24.43 18.67
N GLY A 101 -13.33 -24.84 19.88
CA GLY A 101 -14.02 -24.01 20.86
C GLY A 101 -13.04 -23.18 21.68
N SER A 102 -13.58 -22.45 22.66
CA SER A 102 -12.86 -21.43 23.43
C SER A 102 -11.70 -21.96 24.29
N ASN A 103 -11.70 -23.23 24.68
CA ASN A 103 -10.68 -23.82 25.56
C ASN A 103 -10.11 -25.11 24.97
N PHE A 104 -9.91 -25.11 23.65
CA PHE A 104 -9.47 -26.29 22.93
C PHE A 104 -8.06 -26.74 23.34
N LYS A 105 -7.93 -28.03 23.64
CA LYS A 105 -6.68 -28.66 24.12
C LYS A 105 -6.43 -29.95 23.37
N ILE A 106 -5.15 -30.20 23.10
CA ILE A 106 -4.67 -31.48 22.56
C ILE A 106 -3.86 -32.18 23.65
N SER A 107 -4.29 -33.38 24.01
CA SER A 107 -3.56 -34.30 24.88
C SER A 107 -2.66 -35.20 24.05
N PHE A 108 -1.40 -35.34 24.41
CA PHE A 108 -0.43 -36.16 23.66
C PHE A 108 0.45 -36.98 24.59
N THR A 109 0.90 -38.14 24.11
CA THR A 109 1.79 -39.04 24.85
C THR A 109 3.23 -38.80 24.40
N ARG A 110 4.12 -38.53 25.35
CA ARG A 110 5.57 -38.43 25.12
C ARG A 110 6.22 -39.81 25.04
N ASP A 111 7.45 -39.87 24.56
CA ASP A 111 8.16 -41.15 24.39
C ASP A 111 8.38 -41.90 25.71
N ASN A 112 8.45 -41.18 26.84
CA ASN A 112 8.54 -41.75 28.18
C ASN A 112 7.16 -42.20 28.76
N GLY A 113 6.10 -42.22 27.96
CA GLY A 113 4.75 -42.61 28.38
C GLY A 113 3.98 -41.53 29.14
N THR A 114 4.59 -40.39 29.48
CA THR A 114 3.89 -39.30 30.17
C THR A 114 2.89 -38.59 29.25
N ILE A 115 1.76 -38.17 29.82
CA ILE A 115 0.72 -37.43 29.09
C ILE A 115 0.96 -35.93 29.26
N GLY A 116 1.16 -35.23 28.15
CA GLY A 116 1.20 -33.77 28.07
C GLY A 116 -0.12 -33.21 27.55
N ASN A 117 -0.39 -31.95 27.86
CA ASN A 117 -1.53 -31.20 27.33
C ASN A 117 -1.03 -29.85 26.79
N LYS A 118 -1.46 -29.46 25.59
CA LYS A 118 -1.22 -28.13 25.03
C LYS A 118 -2.55 -27.50 24.63
N GLN A 119 -2.80 -26.30 25.14
CA GLN A 119 -3.87 -25.45 24.64
C GLN A 119 -3.46 -24.88 23.28
N ILE A 120 -4.37 -24.91 22.32
CA ILE A 120 -4.16 -24.36 20.98
C ILE A 120 -5.22 -23.28 20.77
N ASP A 121 -4.79 -22.08 20.42
CA ASP A 121 -5.68 -20.91 20.34
C ASP A 121 -6.73 -21.08 19.23
N VAL A 122 -6.30 -21.48 18.02
CA VAL A 122 -7.23 -21.81 16.94
C VAL A 122 -6.83 -23.11 16.26
N TYR A 123 -7.81 -24.02 16.15
CA TYR A 123 -7.72 -25.25 15.37
C TYR A 123 -8.78 -25.23 14.27
N ALA A 124 -8.43 -25.63 13.05
CA ALA A 124 -9.40 -25.86 11.99
C ALA A 124 -9.03 -27.06 11.13
N GLU A 125 -10.02 -27.81 10.69
CA GLU A 125 -9.84 -29.08 9.96
C GLU A 125 -10.89 -29.24 8.85
N ASP A 126 -10.42 -29.68 7.69
CA ASP A 126 -11.21 -30.29 6.63
C ASP A 126 -10.56 -31.60 6.13
N ASP A 127 -11.10 -32.20 5.07
CA ASP A 127 -10.62 -33.49 4.56
C ASP A 127 -9.19 -33.45 3.99
N ASP A 128 -8.67 -32.27 3.61
CA ASP A 128 -7.38 -32.12 2.95
C ASP A 128 -6.31 -31.48 3.88
N VAL A 129 -6.73 -30.59 4.80
CA VAL A 129 -5.83 -29.71 5.58
C VAL A 129 -6.28 -29.53 7.03
N ILE A 130 -5.30 -29.44 7.93
CA ILE A 130 -5.45 -29.02 9.32
C ILE A 130 -4.58 -27.77 9.56
N PHE A 131 -5.18 -26.73 10.12
CA PHE A 131 -4.48 -25.57 10.67
C PHE A 131 -4.38 -25.66 12.19
N ILE A 132 -3.16 -25.48 12.69
CA ILE A 132 -2.87 -25.32 14.12
C ILE A 132 -2.26 -23.93 14.28
N VAL A 133 -2.97 -23.03 14.95
CA VAL A 133 -2.61 -21.62 15.02
C VAL A 133 -2.40 -21.19 16.47
N GLU A 134 -1.24 -20.62 16.73
CA GLU A 134 -0.92 -19.86 17.94
C GLU A 134 -1.04 -18.36 17.64
N CYS A 135 -1.74 -17.62 18.48
CA CYS A 135 -1.97 -16.19 18.33
C CYS A 135 -1.09 -15.41 19.31
N LYS A 136 -0.24 -14.50 18.81
CA LYS A 136 0.61 -13.65 19.65
C LYS A 136 0.42 -12.19 19.29
N SER A 137 0.18 -11.33 20.28
CA SER A 137 -0.14 -9.94 20.02
C SER A 137 0.55 -8.96 20.98
N LYS A 138 0.58 -7.69 20.61
CA LYS A 138 0.89 -6.54 21.50
C LYS A 138 -0.17 -5.46 21.32
N GLU A 139 -0.56 -4.77 22.39
CA GLU A 139 -1.52 -3.66 22.25
C GLU A 139 -0.94 -2.50 21.42
N LYS A 140 0.34 -2.18 21.65
CA LYS A 140 1.11 -1.24 20.84
C LYS A 140 2.11 -1.98 19.96
N ARG A 141 2.20 -1.58 18.69
CA ARG A 141 3.16 -2.14 17.74
C ARG A 141 4.59 -1.99 18.26
N GLY A 142 5.37 -3.06 18.19
CA GLY A 142 6.78 -3.00 18.51
C GLY A 142 7.43 -4.37 18.58
N ARG A 143 8.72 -4.40 18.88
CA ARG A 143 9.51 -5.64 18.93
C ARG A 143 9.05 -6.54 20.08
N ARG A 144 9.03 -7.85 19.83
CA ARG A 144 8.83 -8.92 20.82
C ARG A 144 9.48 -10.18 20.28
N THR A 145 10.35 -10.80 21.07
CA THR A 145 10.87 -12.12 20.72
C THR A 145 9.85 -13.21 21.02
N LEU A 146 9.75 -14.18 20.13
CA LEU A 146 8.90 -15.37 20.27
C LEU A 146 9.73 -16.66 20.28
N GLN A 147 11.05 -16.56 20.51
CA GLN A 147 11.97 -17.70 20.51
C GLN A 147 11.49 -18.87 21.36
N LYS A 148 11.05 -18.60 22.60
CA LYS A 148 10.59 -19.65 23.53
C LYS A 148 9.30 -20.31 23.05
N ASP A 149 8.34 -19.53 22.56
CA ASP A 149 7.06 -20.02 22.03
C ASP A 149 7.29 -20.93 20.81
N ILE A 150 8.16 -20.50 19.88
CA ILE A 150 8.51 -21.24 18.67
C ILE A 150 9.22 -22.55 19.05
N GLN A 151 10.20 -22.50 19.94
CA GLN A 151 10.94 -23.69 20.38
C GLN A 151 10.04 -24.71 21.08
N GLU A 152 9.12 -24.25 21.91
CA GLU A 152 8.10 -25.12 22.52
C GLU A 152 7.26 -25.78 21.43
N THR A 153 6.76 -25.01 20.46
CA THR A 153 5.94 -25.52 19.36
C THR A 153 6.69 -26.62 18.61
N ILE A 154 7.93 -26.36 18.17
CA ILE A 154 8.80 -27.32 17.47
C ILE A 154 8.93 -28.62 18.28
N SER A 155 9.21 -28.51 19.58
CA SER A 155 9.36 -29.69 20.46
C SER A 155 8.09 -30.54 20.62
N LEU A 156 6.91 -29.96 20.36
CA LEU A 156 5.61 -30.63 20.52
C LEU A 156 4.99 -31.11 19.20
N GLN A 157 5.47 -30.65 18.05
CA GLN A 157 4.84 -30.91 16.74
C GLN A 157 4.65 -32.40 16.47
N ASP A 158 5.67 -33.22 16.75
CA ASP A 158 5.64 -34.66 16.46
C ASP A 158 4.61 -35.40 17.32
N TYR A 159 4.53 -35.06 18.61
CA TYR A 159 3.57 -35.66 19.52
C TYR A 159 2.13 -35.29 19.14
N ILE A 160 1.89 -34.00 18.85
CA ILE A 160 0.59 -33.50 18.40
C ILE A 160 0.20 -34.13 17.05
N ARG A 161 1.14 -34.21 16.10
CA ARG A 161 0.90 -34.85 14.78
C ARG A 161 0.51 -36.31 14.93
N LYS A 162 1.22 -37.08 15.77
CA LYS A 162 0.90 -38.48 16.07
C LYS A 162 -0.52 -38.59 16.66
N THR A 163 -0.86 -37.74 17.63
CA THR A 163 -2.21 -37.70 18.22
C THR A 163 -3.29 -37.41 17.18
N ILE A 164 -3.11 -36.39 16.34
CA ILE A 164 -4.07 -36.03 15.28
C ILE A 164 -4.27 -37.20 14.33
N PHE A 165 -3.19 -37.81 13.83
CA PHE A 165 -3.28 -38.88 12.84
C PHE A 165 -3.88 -40.19 13.35
N ARG A 166 -4.04 -40.39 14.68
CA ARG A 166 -4.84 -41.50 15.23
C ARG A 166 -6.31 -41.42 14.81
N ARG A 167 -6.85 -40.22 14.55
CA ARG A 167 -8.22 -40.05 14.02
C ARG A 167 -8.36 -40.40 12.53
N PHE A 168 -7.25 -40.66 11.84
CA PHE A 168 -7.18 -40.87 10.38
C PHE A 168 -6.53 -42.21 10.00
N SER A 169 -6.56 -43.21 10.87
CA SER A 169 -5.85 -44.49 10.68
C SER A 169 -6.12 -45.13 9.31
N ASP A 170 -7.38 -45.15 8.88
CA ASP A 170 -7.82 -45.75 7.60
C ASP A 170 -8.19 -44.70 6.53
N LEU A 171 -7.93 -43.41 6.80
CA LEU A 171 -8.28 -42.30 5.92
C LEU A 171 -7.02 -41.62 5.36
N PRO A 172 -7.10 -40.96 4.19
CA PRO A 172 -6.04 -40.08 3.74
C PRO A 172 -5.70 -39.06 4.83
N LYS A 173 -4.43 -38.99 5.22
CA LYS A 173 -3.98 -38.08 6.27
C LYS A 173 -3.95 -36.65 5.72
N PRO A 174 -4.65 -35.69 6.35
CA PRO A 174 -4.61 -34.31 5.92
C PRO A 174 -3.22 -33.70 6.15
N LYS A 175 -2.93 -32.62 5.42
CA LYS A 175 -1.70 -31.85 5.61
C LYS A 175 -1.85 -30.94 6.82
N ILE A 176 -0.92 -31.05 7.78
CA ILE A 176 -0.89 -30.17 8.95
C ILE A 176 -0.02 -28.95 8.63
N VAL A 177 -0.57 -27.75 8.84
CA VAL A 177 0.12 -26.48 8.67
C VAL A 177 0.14 -25.77 10.03
N TRP A 178 1.36 -25.45 10.48
CA TRP A 178 1.62 -24.75 11.74
C TRP A 178 1.74 -23.26 11.49
N ILE A 179 1.01 -22.46 12.26
CA ILE A 179 0.90 -21.02 12.03
C ILE A 179 1.11 -20.25 13.34
N TYR A 180 1.91 -19.21 13.28
CA TYR A 180 1.87 -18.11 14.24
C TYR A 180 1.15 -16.94 13.60
N ALA A 181 -0.06 -16.66 14.10
CA ALA A 181 -0.80 -15.45 13.73
C ALA A 181 -0.39 -14.33 14.69
N THR A 182 0.09 -13.20 14.16
CA THR A 182 0.52 -12.08 15.00
C THR A 182 -0.18 -10.78 14.67
N SER A 183 -0.28 -9.91 15.68
CA SER A 183 -0.74 -8.53 15.53
C SER A 183 0.19 -7.61 16.31
N ASN A 184 0.63 -6.51 15.71
CA ASN A 184 1.45 -5.47 16.33
C ASN A 184 2.82 -5.98 16.83
N ILE A 185 3.35 -7.04 16.21
CA ILE A 185 4.69 -7.57 16.53
C ILE A 185 5.64 -7.28 15.37
N LEU A 186 6.71 -6.54 15.67
CA LEU A 186 7.87 -6.43 14.77
C LEU A 186 8.80 -7.61 15.04
N TRP A 187 8.93 -8.47 14.03
CA TRP A 187 9.69 -9.71 14.11
C TRP A 187 11.20 -9.46 13.98
N SER A 188 11.99 -10.25 14.71
CA SER A 188 13.44 -10.29 14.51
C SER A 188 13.80 -11.30 13.42
N ALA A 189 14.88 -11.08 12.67
CA ALA A 189 15.35 -12.04 11.68
C ALA A 189 15.64 -13.44 12.29
N PRO A 190 16.30 -13.56 13.47
CA PRO A 190 16.53 -14.87 14.08
C PRO A 190 15.27 -15.63 14.50
N ASP A 191 14.18 -14.92 14.85
CA ASP A 191 12.91 -15.58 15.17
C ASP A 191 12.17 -16.04 13.92
N LEU A 192 12.29 -15.31 12.80
CA LEU A 192 11.75 -15.72 11.51
C LEU A 192 12.46 -16.96 10.97
N GLU A 193 13.80 -16.98 11.02
CA GLU A 193 14.63 -18.13 10.62
C GLU A 193 14.27 -19.37 11.44
N ARG A 194 14.15 -19.24 12.76
CA ARG A 194 13.74 -20.35 13.64
C ARG A 194 12.33 -20.86 13.34
N ALA A 195 11.40 -19.97 12.99
CA ALA A 195 10.06 -20.38 12.59
C ALA A 195 10.10 -21.16 11.26
N GLU A 196 10.90 -20.71 10.30
CA GLU A 196 11.12 -21.39 9.03
C GLU A 196 11.74 -22.78 9.20
N ASP A 197 12.80 -22.92 10.02
CA ASP A 197 13.43 -24.20 10.38
C ASP A 197 12.42 -25.17 11.03
N GLY A 198 11.51 -24.63 11.84
CA GLY A 198 10.41 -25.36 12.46
C GLY A 198 9.25 -25.68 11.53
N ASN A 199 9.30 -25.27 10.26
CA ASN A 199 8.19 -25.32 9.30
C ASN A 199 6.90 -24.68 9.86
N ILE A 200 7.06 -23.53 10.52
CA ILE A 200 6.01 -22.70 11.11
C ILE A 200 5.83 -21.44 10.27
N HIS A 201 4.64 -21.25 9.73
CA HIS A 201 4.33 -20.06 8.94
C HIS A 201 3.95 -18.88 9.84
N VAL A 202 4.52 -17.72 9.57
CA VAL A 202 4.16 -16.48 10.27
C VAL A 202 3.17 -15.67 9.43
N ILE A 203 1.98 -15.44 9.97
CA ILE A 203 0.92 -14.60 9.39
C ILE A 203 0.77 -13.36 10.27
N THR A 204 1.11 -12.18 9.76
CA THR A 204 0.90 -10.93 10.50
C THR A 204 -0.48 -10.35 10.22
N GLU A 205 -0.82 -9.24 10.87
CA GLU A 205 -2.02 -8.47 10.62
C GLU A 205 -2.20 -8.09 9.14
N ASN A 206 -1.10 -7.92 8.40
CA ASN A 206 -1.10 -7.58 6.98
C ASN A 206 -1.55 -8.75 6.10
N GLU A 207 -0.97 -9.94 6.29
CA GLU A 207 -1.41 -11.14 5.57
C GLU A 207 -2.84 -11.52 6.00
N LEU A 208 -3.17 -11.40 7.29
CA LEU A 208 -4.51 -11.68 7.79
C LEU A 208 -5.57 -10.77 7.16
N GLN A 209 -5.32 -9.46 7.08
CA GLN A 209 -6.19 -8.49 6.42
C GLN A 209 -6.40 -8.83 4.94
N TYR A 210 -5.31 -9.21 4.26
CA TYR A 210 -5.41 -9.66 2.88
C TYR A 210 -6.27 -10.91 2.75
N TYR A 211 -6.01 -11.96 3.55
CA TYR A 211 -6.78 -13.21 3.52
C TYR A 211 -8.27 -12.98 3.80
N GLU A 212 -8.61 -12.08 4.72
CA GLU A 212 -9.99 -11.71 5.01
C GLU A 212 -10.66 -11.01 3.83
N THR A 213 -9.97 -10.05 3.22
CA THR A 213 -10.48 -9.31 2.05
C THR A 213 -10.62 -10.24 0.85
N PHE A 214 -9.64 -11.10 0.65
CA PHE A 214 -9.61 -12.10 -0.39
C PHE A 214 -10.76 -13.11 -0.25
N THR A 215 -10.94 -13.68 0.94
CA THR A 215 -12.04 -14.61 1.25
C THR A 215 -13.41 -13.92 1.13
N LYS A 216 -13.51 -12.64 1.49
CA LYS A 216 -14.72 -11.83 1.27
C LYS A 216 -15.05 -11.67 -0.22
N HIS A 217 -14.05 -11.63 -1.09
CA HIS A 217 -14.22 -11.46 -2.53
C HIS A 217 -14.45 -12.78 -3.27
N MET A 218 -13.72 -13.82 -2.93
CA MET A 218 -13.79 -15.12 -3.61
C MET A 218 -14.77 -16.09 -2.96
N GLY A 219 -15.23 -15.84 -1.73
CA GLY A 219 -16.02 -16.79 -0.95
C GLY A 219 -15.20 -17.97 -0.41
N PRO A 220 -15.85 -19.05 0.06
CA PRO A 220 -15.21 -20.24 0.61
C PRO A 220 -14.14 -20.87 -0.28
N ALA A 221 -14.33 -20.90 -1.60
CA ALA A 221 -13.34 -21.42 -2.54
C ALA A 221 -12.01 -20.64 -2.53
N GLY A 222 -11.99 -19.40 -2.00
CA GLY A 222 -10.76 -18.67 -1.71
C GLY A 222 -9.80 -19.45 -0.79
N ARG A 223 -10.29 -20.44 -0.02
CA ARG A 223 -9.44 -21.30 0.80
C ARG A 223 -8.35 -22.00 0.00
N TYR A 224 -8.63 -22.43 -1.23
CA TYR A 224 -7.67 -23.21 -2.02
C TYR A 224 -6.47 -22.37 -2.43
N GLN A 225 -6.69 -21.07 -2.68
CA GLN A 225 -5.61 -20.13 -2.89
C GLN A 225 -4.74 -20.00 -1.64
N ILE A 226 -5.38 -19.70 -0.49
CA ILE A 226 -4.68 -19.42 0.77
C ILE A 226 -3.90 -20.64 1.25
N ILE A 227 -4.54 -21.82 1.25
CA ILE A 227 -3.88 -23.10 1.55
C ILE A 227 -2.71 -23.34 0.60
N GLY A 228 -2.90 -23.00 -0.68
CA GLY A 228 -1.87 -23.09 -1.70
C GLY A 228 -0.61 -22.29 -1.39
N GLU A 229 -0.69 -21.20 -0.62
CA GLU A 229 0.47 -20.43 -0.19
C GLU A 229 1.35 -21.20 0.81
N PHE A 230 0.74 -22.05 1.65
CA PHE A 230 1.48 -22.86 2.64
C PHE A 230 1.93 -24.22 2.07
N LEU A 231 1.16 -24.79 1.15
CA LEU A 231 1.34 -26.17 0.69
C LEU A 231 1.70 -26.28 -0.79
N LYS A 232 2.20 -25.19 -1.40
CA LYS A 232 2.56 -25.12 -2.81
C LYS A 232 3.36 -26.35 -3.25
N GLY A 233 2.94 -26.97 -4.36
CA GLY A 233 3.64 -28.13 -4.94
C GLY A 233 3.50 -29.44 -4.16
N GLN A 234 2.93 -29.43 -2.94
CA GLN A 234 2.61 -30.65 -2.21
C GLN A 234 1.38 -31.33 -2.79
N LYS A 235 1.34 -32.67 -2.67
CA LYS A 235 0.19 -33.48 -3.08
C LYS A 235 -1.03 -33.17 -2.21
N ILE A 236 -2.19 -33.03 -2.86
CA ILE A 236 -3.50 -32.90 -2.23
C ILE A 236 -4.02 -34.31 -1.89
N PRO A 237 -4.23 -34.64 -0.60
CA PRO A 237 -4.66 -35.99 -0.20
C PRO A 237 -5.94 -36.46 -0.89
N GLY A 238 -6.96 -35.60 -0.97
CA GLY A 238 -8.27 -35.89 -1.54
C GLY A 238 -8.38 -35.69 -3.06
N LEU A 239 -7.26 -35.59 -3.79
CA LEU A 239 -7.27 -35.48 -5.25
C LEU A 239 -6.14 -36.35 -5.83
N SER A 240 -6.39 -37.65 -6.07
CA SER A 240 -5.39 -38.55 -6.65
C SER A 240 -5.84 -39.14 -7.99
N ASN A 241 -4.92 -39.16 -8.96
CA ASN A 241 -5.06 -39.84 -10.26
C ASN A 241 -6.31 -39.47 -11.08
N MET A 242 -6.77 -38.23 -11.00
CA MET A 242 -7.96 -37.82 -11.76
C MET A 242 -7.66 -37.78 -13.26
N LYS A 243 -8.24 -38.72 -14.01
CA LYS A 243 -8.13 -38.83 -15.46
C LYS A 243 -9.40 -38.32 -16.14
N VAL A 244 -9.23 -37.46 -17.14
CA VAL A 244 -10.34 -36.98 -17.99
C VAL A 244 -9.97 -37.10 -19.47
N PRO A 245 -10.95 -37.31 -20.37
CA PRO A 245 -10.71 -37.26 -21.81
C PRO A 245 -10.25 -35.87 -22.23
N ALA A 246 -9.27 -35.80 -23.15
CA ALA A 246 -8.67 -34.56 -23.58
C ALA A 246 -8.18 -34.61 -25.03
N ILE A 247 -8.15 -33.44 -25.66
CA ILE A 247 -7.52 -33.19 -26.96
C ILE A 247 -6.24 -32.41 -26.71
N ARG A 248 -5.11 -32.89 -27.22
CA ARG A 248 -3.83 -32.19 -27.21
C ARG A 248 -3.53 -31.61 -28.60
N GLY A 249 -3.18 -30.34 -28.68
CA GLY A 249 -2.76 -29.71 -29.93
C GLY A 249 -1.65 -28.67 -29.76
N LYS A 250 -1.42 -27.87 -30.81
CA LYS A 250 -0.53 -26.70 -30.77
C LYS A 250 -1.27 -25.44 -31.23
N ILE A 251 -1.10 -24.33 -30.52
CA ILE A 251 -1.62 -23.00 -30.88
C ILE A 251 -0.57 -21.94 -30.53
N GLY A 252 -0.26 -21.03 -31.46
CA GLY A 252 0.77 -20.00 -31.24
C GLY A 252 2.17 -20.55 -30.89
N GLY A 253 2.50 -21.76 -31.37
CA GLY A 253 3.74 -22.47 -31.03
C GLY A 253 3.71 -23.23 -29.70
N GLU A 254 2.69 -23.02 -28.86
CA GLU A 254 2.55 -23.63 -27.54
C GLU A 254 1.67 -24.89 -27.59
N LYS A 255 1.98 -25.88 -26.76
CA LYS A 255 1.11 -27.06 -26.59
C LYS A 255 -0.08 -26.71 -25.71
N PHE A 256 -1.27 -27.10 -26.14
CA PHE A 256 -2.49 -26.97 -25.34
C PHE A 256 -3.17 -28.32 -25.13
N TYR A 257 -3.99 -28.38 -24.09
CA TYR A 257 -4.91 -29.48 -23.79
C TYR A 257 -6.32 -28.91 -23.60
N SER A 258 -7.29 -29.43 -24.32
CA SER A 258 -8.71 -29.10 -24.17
C SER A 258 -9.45 -30.26 -23.53
N PHE A 259 -10.13 -30.04 -22.41
CA PHE A 259 -10.84 -31.07 -21.67
C PHE A 259 -12.03 -30.51 -20.88
N VAL A 260 -12.88 -31.41 -20.39
CA VAL A 260 -13.98 -31.08 -19.48
C VAL A 260 -13.65 -31.61 -18.08
N THR A 261 -13.84 -30.78 -17.06
CA THR A 261 -13.71 -31.16 -15.64
C THR A 261 -14.83 -30.52 -14.83
N THR A 262 -14.78 -30.62 -13.50
CA THR A 262 -15.78 -30.02 -12.61
C THR A 262 -15.17 -28.91 -11.74
N PRO A 263 -15.98 -27.94 -11.28
CA PRO A 263 -15.55 -26.94 -10.31
C PRO A 263 -14.90 -27.57 -9.06
N ARG A 264 -15.48 -28.67 -8.55
CA ARG A 264 -14.96 -29.41 -7.39
C ARG A 264 -13.48 -29.77 -7.54
N ASN A 265 -13.08 -30.17 -8.74
CA ASN A 265 -11.72 -30.62 -9.01
C ASN A 265 -10.80 -29.46 -9.38
N LEU A 266 -11.26 -28.56 -10.26
CA LEU A 266 -10.44 -27.44 -10.72
C LEU A 266 -10.12 -26.47 -9.58
N LEU A 267 -11.09 -26.15 -8.70
CA LEU A 267 -10.87 -25.23 -7.58
C LEU A 267 -9.76 -25.68 -6.62
N LYS A 268 -9.57 -26.99 -6.42
CA LYS A 268 -8.53 -27.54 -5.53
C LYS A 268 -7.11 -27.27 -6.01
N ILE A 269 -6.92 -27.18 -7.32
CA ILE A 269 -5.59 -27.01 -7.95
C ILE A 269 -5.39 -25.62 -8.56
N ALA A 270 -6.49 -24.92 -8.81
CA ALA A 270 -6.52 -23.61 -9.41
C ALA A 270 -5.93 -22.56 -8.47
N TYR A 271 -5.18 -21.63 -9.03
CA TYR A 271 -4.74 -20.44 -8.32
C TYR A 271 -4.72 -19.24 -9.25
N VAL A 272 -4.85 -18.07 -8.64
CA VAL A 272 -4.68 -16.76 -9.27
C VAL A 272 -3.43 -16.11 -8.67
N ASN A 273 -2.67 -15.37 -9.49
CA ASN A 273 -1.50 -14.65 -9.00
C ASN A 273 -1.89 -13.23 -8.54
N HIS A 274 -1.79 -12.95 -7.24
CA HIS A 274 -2.15 -11.67 -6.61
C HIS A 274 -1.00 -11.11 -5.77
N GLN A 275 -0.83 -9.79 -5.78
CA GLN A 275 0.40 -9.11 -5.34
C GLN A 275 0.67 -9.17 -3.85
N ALA A 276 -0.33 -9.55 -3.07
CA ALA A 276 -0.37 -9.14 -1.67
C ALA A 276 0.40 -10.05 -0.72
N LEU A 277 0.93 -11.18 -1.19
CA LEU A 277 1.59 -12.16 -0.35
C LEU A 277 2.94 -12.53 -0.93
N ASN A 278 3.95 -12.52 -0.06
CA ASN A 278 5.31 -12.95 -0.32
C ASN A 278 5.30 -14.19 -1.22
N ASN A 279 5.67 -14.02 -2.49
CA ASN A 279 6.03 -15.13 -3.37
C ASN A 279 7.55 -15.24 -3.25
N PRO A 280 8.09 -16.25 -2.54
CA PRO A 280 9.53 -16.54 -2.60
C PRO A 280 9.98 -16.86 -4.03
N ASP A 281 9.04 -17.33 -4.86
CA ASP A 281 9.30 -17.86 -6.19
C ASP A 281 9.47 -16.82 -7.31
N GLN A 282 9.57 -15.52 -6.98
CA GLN A 282 9.74 -14.44 -7.97
C GLN A 282 8.66 -14.43 -9.07
N LYS A 283 7.54 -15.16 -8.90
CA LYS A 283 6.46 -15.22 -9.88
C LYS A 283 5.58 -13.99 -9.73
N PRO A 284 5.55 -13.12 -10.73
CA PRO A 284 4.83 -11.87 -10.63
C PRO A 284 3.32 -11.96 -10.52
N ALA A 285 2.75 -11.01 -9.82
CA ALA A 285 1.37 -11.11 -9.39
C ALA A 285 0.42 -10.22 -10.19
N TYR A 286 0.13 -10.63 -11.42
CA TYR A 286 -0.52 -9.80 -12.43
C TYR A 286 -2.02 -9.52 -12.25
N GLN A 287 -2.76 -10.25 -11.40
CA GLN A 287 -4.23 -10.25 -11.48
C GLN A 287 -4.92 -9.31 -10.49
N ARG A 288 -5.95 -8.61 -10.97
CA ARG A 288 -6.85 -7.81 -10.12
C ARG A 288 -7.58 -8.73 -9.16
N MET A 289 -7.80 -8.25 -7.94
CA MET A 289 -8.72 -8.92 -7.04
C MET A 289 -10.07 -9.16 -7.72
N VAL A 290 -10.54 -10.40 -7.59
CA VAL A 290 -11.85 -10.83 -8.06
C VAL A 290 -12.93 -9.93 -7.46
N SER A 291 -13.93 -9.55 -8.26
CA SER A 291 -15.02 -8.70 -7.76
C SER A 291 -16.04 -9.58 -7.06
N ALA A 292 -16.25 -9.34 -5.76
CA ALA A 292 -17.27 -10.03 -4.97
C ALA A 292 -18.66 -9.95 -5.60
N LYS A 293 -19.02 -8.75 -6.10
CA LYS A 293 -20.28 -8.50 -6.77
C LYS A 293 -20.44 -9.42 -7.99
N ARG A 294 -19.42 -9.46 -8.86
CA ARG A 294 -19.45 -10.30 -10.08
C ARG A 294 -19.48 -11.79 -9.76
N VAL A 295 -18.74 -12.25 -8.75
CA VAL A 295 -18.79 -13.66 -8.30
C VAL A 295 -20.20 -14.02 -7.84
N LYS A 296 -20.83 -13.15 -7.05
CA LYS A 296 -22.19 -13.38 -6.56
C LYS A 296 -23.22 -13.38 -7.69
N GLU A 297 -23.15 -12.41 -8.61
CA GLU A 297 -24.02 -12.34 -9.79
C GLU A 297 -23.90 -13.60 -10.66
N ILE A 298 -22.68 -14.09 -10.87
CA ILE A 298 -22.43 -15.34 -11.60
C ILE A 298 -23.00 -16.54 -10.86
N GLY A 299 -22.80 -16.64 -9.54
CA GLY A 299 -23.39 -17.70 -8.74
C GLY A 299 -24.93 -17.70 -8.81
N GLU A 300 -25.56 -16.53 -8.69
CA GLU A 300 -27.01 -16.37 -8.83
C GLU A 300 -27.49 -16.79 -10.23
N PHE A 301 -26.76 -16.44 -11.29
CA PHE A 301 -27.05 -16.88 -12.65
C PHE A 301 -26.98 -18.41 -12.80
N ILE A 302 -25.94 -19.05 -12.26
CA ILE A 302 -25.79 -20.52 -12.27
C ILE A 302 -26.92 -21.20 -11.49
N SER A 303 -27.27 -20.66 -10.31
CA SER A 303 -28.35 -21.22 -9.47
C SER A 303 -29.73 -21.17 -10.13
N LYS A 304 -29.92 -20.28 -11.12
CA LYS A 304 -31.16 -20.16 -11.91
C LYS A 304 -31.14 -21.03 -13.18
N GLY A 305 -30.17 -21.93 -13.32
CA GLY A 305 -30.02 -22.81 -14.49
C GLY A 305 -29.17 -22.20 -15.62
N GLY A 306 -28.53 -21.05 -15.41
CA GLY A 306 -27.58 -20.47 -16.35
C GLY A 306 -26.28 -21.28 -16.44
N TYR A 307 -25.58 -21.20 -17.57
CA TYR A 307 -24.30 -21.87 -17.79
C TYR A 307 -23.37 -21.02 -18.67
N PHE A 308 -22.07 -21.33 -18.65
CA PHE A 308 -21.05 -20.65 -19.46
C PHE A 308 -20.46 -21.62 -20.50
N PRO A 309 -20.70 -21.43 -21.80
CA PRO A 309 -20.19 -22.32 -22.84
C PRO A 309 -18.72 -22.05 -23.21
N THR A 310 -18.12 -21.00 -22.64
CA THR A 310 -16.74 -20.58 -22.90
C THR A 310 -15.74 -21.30 -22.00
N ASN A 311 -14.52 -21.54 -22.49
CA ASN A 311 -13.48 -22.19 -21.71
C ASN A 311 -12.98 -21.35 -20.52
N ILE A 312 -12.47 -22.04 -19.51
CA ILE A 312 -11.54 -21.49 -18.53
C ILE A 312 -10.13 -21.69 -19.08
N LEU A 313 -9.37 -20.61 -19.20
CA LEU A 313 -8.01 -20.65 -19.72
C LEU A 313 -7.05 -20.82 -18.56
N ILE A 314 -6.23 -21.87 -18.57
CA ILE A 314 -5.27 -22.15 -17.50
C ILE A 314 -3.86 -22.43 -18.04
N ASN A 315 -2.84 -22.26 -17.21
CA ASN A 315 -1.52 -22.85 -17.43
C ASN A 315 -1.20 -23.86 -16.33
N LEU A 316 -0.79 -25.07 -16.71
CA LEU A 316 -0.34 -26.09 -15.78
C LEU A 316 1.14 -25.85 -15.46
N THR A 317 1.48 -25.82 -14.17
CA THR A 317 2.85 -25.58 -13.70
C THR A 317 3.78 -26.78 -13.93
N ASP A 318 3.19 -27.97 -13.94
CA ASP A 318 3.85 -29.24 -14.25
C ASP A 318 3.38 -29.77 -15.62
N LYS A 319 4.25 -30.51 -16.30
CA LYS A 319 3.85 -31.28 -17.49
C LYS A 319 2.79 -32.32 -17.10
N PRO A 320 1.57 -32.27 -17.65
CA PRO A 320 0.56 -33.26 -17.35
C PRO A 320 0.91 -34.60 -17.99
N LYS A 321 0.47 -35.70 -17.37
CA LYS A 321 0.51 -37.03 -17.99
C LYS A 321 -0.60 -37.10 -19.04
N PHE A 322 -0.27 -37.45 -20.27
CA PHE A 322 -1.22 -37.61 -21.36
C PHE A 322 -1.00 -38.97 -22.03
N GLU A 323 -2.02 -39.83 -21.95
CA GLU A 323 -2.03 -41.19 -22.51
C GLU A 323 -2.93 -41.20 -23.75
N LEU A 324 -2.45 -41.66 -24.90
CA LEU A 324 -3.27 -41.72 -26.11
C LEU A 324 -4.39 -42.76 -25.95
N ILE A 325 -5.57 -42.49 -26.52
CA ILE A 325 -6.67 -43.47 -26.55
C ILE A 325 -6.34 -44.62 -27.50
N SER A 326 -5.77 -44.32 -28.67
CA SER A 326 -5.39 -45.29 -29.69
C SER A 326 -4.44 -44.65 -30.70
N ASP A 327 -3.38 -45.34 -31.13
CA ASP A 327 -2.49 -44.83 -32.18
C ASP A 327 -3.21 -44.74 -33.55
N ASN A 328 -4.14 -45.66 -33.80
CA ASN A 328 -4.89 -45.73 -35.07
C ASN A 328 -5.90 -44.58 -35.24
N GLU A 329 -6.42 -44.03 -34.13
CA GLU A 329 -7.36 -42.89 -34.14
C GLU A 329 -6.63 -41.53 -34.11
N ASN A 330 -5.31 -41.56 -33.94
CA ASN A 330 -4.45 -40.38 -33.75
C ASN A 330 -3.62 -40.08 -35.00
N THR A 331 -4.25 -40.07 -36.18
CA THR A 331 -3.58 -39.90 -37.48
C THR A 331 -3.19 -38.45 -37.79
N ASP A 332 -3.89 -37.46 -37.22
CA ASP A 332 -3.54 -36.04 -37.37
C ASP A 332 -2.19 -35.72 -36.67
N PRO A 333 -1.20 -35.11 -37.34
CA PRO A 333 0.10 -34.82 -36.74
C PRO A 333 0.05 -33.71 -35.67
N ASN A 334 -0.93 -32.82 -35.74
CA ASN A 334 -1.09 -31.64 -34.89
C ASN A 334 -2.13 -31.81 -33.79
N LEU A 335 -3.04 -32.77 -33.91
CA LEU A 335 -4.09 -33.05 -32.92
C LEU A 335 -4.01 -34.49 -32.42
N LYS A 336 -4.08 -34.67 -31.10
CA LYS A 336 -4.09 -35.99 -30.47
C LYS A 336 -5.21 -36.13 -29.44
N PHE A 337 -5.90 -37.27 -29.43
CA PHE A 337 -6.94 -37.66 -28.50
C PHE A 337 -6.38 -38.63 -27.44
N GLY A 338 -6.70 -38.36 -26.18
CA GLY A 338 -6.11 -39.09 -25.07
C GLY A 338 -6.80 -38.84 -23.73
N TRP A 339 -6.25 -39.46 -22.69
CA TRP A 339 -6.56 -39.22 -21.28
C TRP A 339 -5.50 -38.31 -20.68
N ILE A 340 -5.91 -37.16 -20.16
CA ILE A 340 -5.04 -36.30 -19.35
C ILE A 340 -5.25 -36.63 -17.87
N THR A 341 -4.16 -36.85 -17.14
CA THR A 341 -4.18 -36.88 -15.67
C THR A 341 -3.92 -35.47 -15.16
N LEU A 342 -4.90 -34.88 -14.46
CA LEU A 342 -4.70 -33.56 -13.87
C LEU A 342 -3.64 -33.62 -12.76
N PRO A 343 -2.82 -32.57 -12.61
CA PRO A 343 -1.89 -32.48 -11.49
C PRO A 343 -2.65 -32.58 -10.16
N SER A 344 -2.07 -33.30 -9.20
CA SER A 344 -2.66 -33.53 -7.87
C SER A 344 -2.00 -32.66 -6.79
N LYS A 345 -1.54 -31.46 -7.14
CA LYS A 345 -0.73 -30.60 -6.26
C LYS A 345 -1.40 -29.25 -6.03
N PHE A 346 -1.22 -28.67 -4.85
CA PHE A 346 -1.66 -27.29 -4.59
C PHE A 346 -0.92 -26.29 -5.51
N ARG A 347 -1.64 -25.26 -5.97
CA ARG A 347 -1.17 -24.24 -6.94
C ARG A 347 -0.55 -24.85 -8.22
N SER A 348 -1.25 -25.80 -8.84
CA SER A 348 -0.75 -26.46 -10.06
C SER A 348 -1.46 -26.06 -11.35
N ALA A 349 -2.56 -25.30 -11.27
CA ALA A 349 -3.26 -24.73 -12.41
C ALA A 349 -3.42 -23.23 -12.24
N TRP A 350 -2.63 -22.43 -12.94
CA TRP A 350 -2.79 -20.98 -12.94
C TRP A 350 -3.96 -20.58 -13.83
N VAL A 351 -4.92 -19.81 -13.32
CA VAL A 351 -6.07 -19.32 -14.11
C VAL A 351 -5.66 -18.06 -14.87
N ILE A 352 -5.61 -18.11 -16.21
CA ILE A 352 -5.29 -16.97 -17.08
C ILE A 352 -6.54 -16.13 -17.35
N ASP A 353 -7.64 -16.79 -17.70
CA ASP A 353 -8.96 -16.17 -17.94
C ASP A 353 -10.08 -17.05 -17.38
N GLY A 354 -11.20 -16.40 -17.02
CA GLY A 354 -12.37 -17.07 -16.47
C GLY A 354 -12.38 -17.15 -14.95
N GLN A 355 -11.55 -16.37 -14.25
CA GLN A 355 -11.49 -16.36 -12.78
C GLN A 355 -12.88 -16.17 -12.14
N HIS A 356 -13.69 -15.18 -12.57
CA HIS A 356 -15.02 -14.95 -11.98
C HIS A 356 -15.99 -16.09 -12.31
N ARG A 357 -15.84 -16.76 -13.46
CA ARG A 357 -16.66 -17.93 -13.83
C ARG A 357 -16.35 -19.11 -12.91
N LEU A 358 -15.07 -19.40 -12.69
CA LEU A 358 -14.65 -20.48 -11.80
C LEU A 358 -15.03 -20.19 -10.33
N PHE A 359 -14.74 -19.00 -9.82
CA PHE A 359 -15.07 -18.64 -8.44
C PHE A 359 -16.56 -18.36 -8.21
N GLY A 360 -17.37 -18.20 -9.26
CA GLY A 360 -18.84 -18.10 -9.15
C GLY A 360 -19.49 -19.29 -8.44
N PHE A 361 -18.85 -20.46 -8.48
CA PHE A 361 -19.29 -21.67 -7.80
C PHE A 361 -19.03 -21.67 -6.28
N SER A 362 -18.24 -20.72 -5.78
CA SER A 362 -17.75 -20.69 -4.39
C SER A 362 -18.84 -20.64 -3.32
N HIS A 363 -19.98 -20.00 -3.63
CA HIS A 363 -21.10 -19.83 -2.71
C HIS A 363 -22.27 -20.78 -3.01
N LEU A 364 -22.11 -21.70 -3.96
CA LEU A 364 -23.15 -22.64 -4.33
C LEU A 364 -23.09 -23.90 -3.47
N SER A 365 -24.22 -24.57 -3.33
CA SER A 365 -24.30 -25.90 -2.71
C SER A 365 -23.49 -26.93 -3.50
N ASP A 366 -23.11 -28.01 -2.84
CA ASP A 366 -22.28 -29.08 -3.42
C ASP A 366 -22.84 -29.65 -4.72
N GLU A 367 -24.16 -29.63 -4.92
CA GLU A 367 -24.83 -30.11 -6.15
C GLU A 367 -24.39 -29.36 -7.43
N TYR A 368 -23.94 -28.10 -7.31
CA TYR A 368 -23.46 -27.31 -8.44
C TYR A 368 -21.99 -27.56 -8.77
N LEU A 369 -21.22 -28.14 -7.84
CA LEU A 369 -19.78 -28.32 -7.99
C LEU A 369 -19.41 -29.47 -8.92
N ASP A 370 -20.38 -30.28 -9.34
CA ASP A 370 -20.21 -31.40 -10.27
C ASP A 370 -20.67 -31.06 -11.71
N GLN A 371 -21.00 -29.79 -11.97
CA GLN A 371 -21.28 -29.30 -13.33
C GLN A 371 -20.03 -29.36 -14.23
N SER A 372 -20.25 -29.43 -15.55
CA SER A 372 -19.18 -29.44 -16.54
C SER A 372 -18.57 -28.06 -16.75
N LEU A 373 -17.24 -27.99 -16.70
CA LEU A 373 -16.42 -26.84 -17.06
C LEU A 373 -15.51 -27.20 -18.23
N PHE A 374 -15.61 -26.42 -19.31
CA PHE A 374 -14.68 -26.48 -20.43
C PHE A 374 -13.37 -25.81 -20.04
N VAL A 375 -12.24 -26.48 -20.26
CA VAL A 375 -10.91 -25.97 -19.91
C VAL A 375 -10.00 -26.06 -21.11
N LEU A 376 -9.27 -24.97 -21.38
CA LEU A 376 -8.11 -24.97 -22.28
C LEU A 376 -6.87 -24.70 -21.44
N ALA A 377 -5.96 -25.66 -21.40
CA ALA A 377 -4.78 -25.65 -20.57
C ALA A 377 -3.50 -25.58 -21.40
N PHE A 378 -2.68 -24.55 -21.18
CA PHE A 378 -1.30 -24.55 -21.59
C PHE A 378 -0.44 -25.38 -20.65
N GLN A 379 0.73 -25.78 -21.13
CA GLN A 379 1.70 -26.53 -20.34
C GLN A 379 2.97 -25.70 -20.15
N GLN A 380 3.30 -25.41 -18.90
CA GLN A 380 4.58 -24.82 -18.49
C GLN A 380 4.98 -23.58 -19.31
N MET A 381 3.99 -22.72 -19.60
CA MET A 381 4.25 -21.44 -20.24
C MET A 381 5.26 -20.62 -19.39
N PRO A 382 6.27 -19.98 -20.02
CA PRO A 382 7.18 -19.08 -19.30
C PRO A 382 6.45 -17.90 -18.67
N THR A 383 6.86 -17.50 -17.47
CA THR A 383 6.22 -16.46 -16.66
C THR A 383 6.02 -15.12 -17.38
N ARG A 384 6.95 -14.71 -18.25
CA ARG A 384 6.83 -13.48 -19.05
C ARG A 384 5.69 -13.60 -20.08
N LYS A 385 5.61 -14.71 -20.80
CA LYS A 385 4.52 -14.98 -21.76
C LYS A 385 3.17 -15.11 -21.06
N GLU A 386 3.15 -15.74 -19.89
CA GLU A 386 1.98 -15.79 -19.01
C GLU A 386 1.45 -14.37 -18.73
N ALA A 387 2.33 -13.47 -18.29
CA ALA A 387 2.03 -12.07 -18.02
C ALA A 387 1.45 -11.34 -19.23
N ASP A 388 2.13 -11.44 -20.37
CA ASP A 388 1.78 -10.75 -21.60
C ASP A 388 0.42 -11.24 -22.11
N LEU A 389 0.16 -12.54 -22.03
CA LEU A 389 -1.14 -13.13 -22.40
C LEU A 389 -2.25 -12.61 -21.48
N PHE A 390 -2.01 -12.56 -20.17
CA PHE A 390 -2.98 -11.99 -19.22
C PHE A 390 -3.26 -10.51 -19.50
N ILE A 391 -2.22 -9.70 -19.70
CA ILE A 391 -2.35 -8.27 -19.99
C ILE A 391 -3.10 -8.08 -21.30
N THR A 392 -2.73 -8.79 -22.36
CA THR A 392 -3.39 -8.69 -23.67
C THR A 392 -4.88 -9.00 -23.58
N ILE A 393 -5.25 -10.10 -22.92
CA ILE A 393 -6.66 -10.50 -22.76
C ILE A 393 -7.46 -9.49 -21.92
N ASN A 394 -6.86 -8.92 -20.86
CA ASN A 394 -7.58 -8.09 -19.90
C ASN A 394 -7.54 -6.58 -20.21
N HIS A 395 -6.50 -6.08 -20.88
CA HIS A 395 -6.29 -4.66 -21.18
C HIS A 395 -7.30 -4.15 -22.22
N GLU A 396 -7.68 -4.99 -23.20
CA GLU A 396 -8.72 -4.65 -24.18
C GLU A 396 -10.12 -4.55 -23.57
N GLN A 397 -10.38 -5.22 -22.44
CA GLN A 397 -11.71 -5.27 -21.82
C GLN A 397 -11.94 -4.25 -20.70
N LYS A 398 -10.89 -3.83 -19.96
CA LYS A 398 -10.95 -2.73 -18.96
C LYS A 398 -9.52 -2.28 -18.57
N SER A 399 -9.23 -0.97 -18.50
CA SER A 399 -7.91 -0.45 -18.10
C SER A 399 -7.47 -0.87 -16.67
N VAL A 400 -6.18 -1.21 -16.48
CA VAL A 400 -5.58 -1.67 -15.20
C VAL A 400 -5.20 -0.44 -14.34
N PRO A 401 -5.53 -0.39 -13.03
CA PRO A 401 -5.17 0.76 -12.20
C PRO A 401 -3.67 1.08 -12.20
N LYS A 402 -3.29 2.37 -12.30
CA LYS A 402 -1.89 2.82 -12.33
C LYS A 402 -1.05 2.32 -11.16
N GLY A 403 -1.61 2.28 -9.95
CA GLY A 403 -0.92 1.75 -8.77
C GLY A 403 -0.58 0.27 -8.89
N LEU A 404 -1.48 -0.53 -9.48
CA LEU A 404 -1.24 -1.94 -9.78
C LEU A 404 -0.17 -2.09 -10.86
N LEU A 405 -0.19 -1.25 -11.91
CA LEU A 405 0.89 -1.26 -12.92
C LEU A 405 2.26 -0.96 -12.30
N MET A 406 2.35 0.01 -11.38
CA MET A 406 3.60 0.38 -10.72
C MET A 406 4.16 -0.73 -9.84
N SER A 407 3.31 -1.43 -9.09
CA SER A 407 3.73 -2.60 -8.30
C SER A 407 4.07 -3.82 -9.17
N LEU A 408 3.65 -3.85 -10.45
CA LEU A 408 4.02 -4.87 -11.44
C LEU A 408 5.29 -4.55 -12.23
N LEU A 409 5.90 -3.36 -12.05
CA LEU A 409 7.09 -3.00 -12.82
C LEU A 409 8.26 -3.93 -12.54
N ALA A 410 8.54 -4.21 -11.26
CA ALA A 410 9.59 -5.12 -10.79
C ALA A 410 9.45 -6.58 -11.29
N ASP A 411 8.33 -6.88 -11.91
CA ASP A 411 7.85 -8.21 -12.22
C ASP A 411 7.84 -8.44 -13.75
N ILE A 412 7.52 -7.38 -14.51
CA ILE A 412 7.38 -7.42 -15.98
C ILE A 412 8.59 -6.79 -16.66
N ARG A 413 9.21 -5.81 -16.01
CA ARG A 413 10.11 -4.84 -16.63
C ARG A 413 11.51 -4.79 -16.01
N MET A 414 11.87 -5.77 -15.17
CA MET A 414 13.25 -5.95 -14.75
C MET A 414 14.10 -6.33 -15.96
N GLY A 415 15.24 -5.67 -16.15
CA GLY A 415 16.08 -5.85 -17.33
C GLY A 415 15.43 -5.42 -18.65
N ASP A 416 14.49 -4.48 -18.64
CA ASP A 416 13.92 -3.89 -19.87
C ASP A 416 14.99 -3.07 -20.63
N ASP A 417 14.92 -3.05 -21.97
CA ASP A 417 15.88 -2.35 -22.81
C ASP A 417 15.79 -0.82 -22.66
N ASP A 418 14.64 -0.29 -22.22
CA ASP A 418 14.49 1.13 -21.88
C ASP A 418 15.03 1.44 -20.47
N PRO A 419 16.09 2.26 -20.32
CA PRO A 419 16.73 2.52 -19.03
C PRO A 419 15.81 3.17 -17.98
N SER A 420 14.86 3.99 -18.42
CA SER A 420 13.90 4.65 -17.52
C SER A 420 12.90 3.66 -16.93
N THR A 421 12.44 2.73 -17.76
CA THR A 421 11.55 1.64 -17.37
C THR A 421 12.27 0.64 -16.49
N ALA A 422 13.50 0.25 -16.83
CA ALA A 422 14.35 -0.63 -16.01
C ALA A 422 14.60 -0.03 -14.62
N LEU A 423 14.98 1.25 -14.53
CA LEU A 423 15.16 1.93 -13.23
C LEU A 423 13.86 1.99 -12.42
N SER A 424 12.71 2.15 -13.08
CA SER A 424 11.41 2.16 -12.40
C SER A 424 11.02 0.76 -11.88
N ALA A 425 11.40 -0.30 -12.60
CA ALA A 425 11.24 -1.68 -12.15
C ALA A 425 12.14 -1.99 -10.96
N LEU A 426 13.42 -1.59 -11.01
CA LEU A 426 14.37 -1.75 -9.90
C LEU A 426 13.89 -1.00 -8.64
N ALA A 427 13.44 0.25 -8.79
CA ALA A 427 12.86 1.01 -7.69
C ALA A 427 11.63 0.31 -7.09
N SER A 428 10.76 -0.24 -7.94
CA SER A 428 9.58 -1.00 -7.51
C SER A 428 9.99 -2.25 -6.71
N ALA A 429 11.07 -2.93 -7.12
CA ALA A 429 11.58 -4.12 -6.43
C ALA A 429 12.10 -3.79 -5.02
N VAL A 430 12.84 -2.67 -4.88
CA VAL A 430 13.33 -2.18 -3.57
C VAL A 430 12.18 -1.79 -2.65
N ILE A 431 11.19 -1.03 -3.14
CA ILE A 431 10.02 -0.64 -2.32
C ILE A 431 9.22 -1.86 -1.88
N ARG A 432 9.04 -2.84 -2.75
CA ARG A 432 8.40 -4.11 -2.42
C ARG A 432 9.18 -4.85 -1.34
N ALA A 433 10.50 -4.99 -1.48
CA ALA A 433 11.35 -5.63 -0.48
C ALA A 433 11.26 -4.91 0.89
N LEU A 434 11.26 -3.58 0.91
CA LEU A 434 11.05 -2.78 2.14
C LEU A 434 9.68 -3.00 2.78
N ASN A 435 8.63 -3.20 1.97
CA ASN A 435 7.27 -3.40 2.44
C ASN A 435 6.97 -4.84 2.91
N ASP A 436 7.63 -5.84 2.33
CA ASP A 436 7.30 -7.26 2.50
C ASP A 436 8.20 -7.96 3.53
N THR A 437 9.36 -7.38 3.84
CA THR A 437 10.28 -7.88 4.87
C THR A 437 9.73 -7.58 6.26
N LYS A 438 9.33 -8.62 7.01
CA LYS A 438 8.70 -8.53 8.36
C LYS A 438 9.56 -7.81 9.42
N SER A 439 10.87 -7.77 9.25
CA SER A 439 11.81 -7.05 10.11
C SER A 439 12.02 -5.58 9.70
N SER A 440 11.49 -5.16 8.55
CA SER A 440 11.61 -3.78 8.07
C SER A 440 10.68 -2.85 8.85
N PRO A 441 11.12 -1.63 9.21
CA PRO A 441 10.24 -0.61 9.83
C PRO A 441 9.12 -0.14 8.87
N LEU A 442 9.29 -0.35 7.57
CA LEU A 442 8.31 -0.06 6.53
C LEU A 442 7.39 -1.25 6.21
N PHE A 443 7.53 -2.37 6.93
CA PHE A 443 6.72 -3.57 6.74
C PHE A 443 5.22 -3.24 6.81
N GLY A 444 4.51 -3.53 5.72
CA GLY A 444 3.07 -3.35 5.61
C GLY A 444 2.57 -1.91 5.74
N ARG A 445 3.42 -0.90 5.52
CA ARG A 445 3.00 0.52 5.55
C ARG A 445 2.50 1.04 4.20
N PHE A 446 2.79 0.34 3.11
CA PHE A 446 2.35 0.73 1.79
C PHE A 446 0.95 0.18 1.47
N VAL A 447 0.07 1.06 0.99
CA VAL A 447 -1.30 0.70 0.57
C VAL A 447 -1.24 -0.34 -0.56
N LYS A 448 -1.92 -1.46 -0.35
CA LYS A 448 -2.07 -2.52 -1.35
C LYS A 448 -3.28 -2.24 -2.26
N PRO A 449 -3.12 -2.28 -3.59
CA PRO A 449 -4.24 -2.09 -4.50
C PRO A 449 -5.40 -3.09 -4.25
N GLY A 450 -6.61 -2.56 -4.08
CA GLY A 450 -7.83 -3.37 -3.90
C GLY A 450 -8.09 -3.83 -2.46
N VAL A 451 -7.13 -3.69 -1.54
CA VAL A 451 -7.33 -3.91 -0.11
C VAL A 451 -7.64 -2.56 0.54
N PRO A 452 -8.72 -2.44 1.34
CA PRO A 452 -8.98 -1.22 2.10
C PRO A 452 -7.77 -0.89 3.00
N PRO A 453 -7.23 0.32 2.99
CA PRO A 453 -6.09 0.65 3.83
C PRO A 453 -6.50 0.75 5.30
N GLU A 454 -5.70 0.16 6.20
CA GLU A 454 -5.74 0.48 7.64
C GLU A 454 -5.06 1.84 7.92
N PRO A 455 -5.29 2.47 9.07
CA PRO A 455 -4.67 3.75 9.43
C PRO A 455 -3.14 3.77 9.32
N GLU A 456 -2.48 2.65 9.63
CA GLU A 456 -1.02 2.47 9.60
C GLU A 456 -0.49 2.28 8.16
N GLN A 457 -1.37 1.93 7.20
CA GLN A 457 -1.06 1.78 5.77
C GLN A 457 -1.20 3.14 5.07
N ASN A 458 -0.30 4.06 5.41
CA ASN A 458 -0.43 5.46 5.05
C ASN A 458 0.48 5.90 3.89
N LEU A 459 1.35 5.01 3.38
CA LEU A 459 2.29 5.23 2.28
C LEU A 459 1.79 4.65 0.95
N THR A 460 2.31 5.13 -0.17
CA THR A 460 1.95 4.62 -1.51
C THR A 460 3.17 4.18 -2.29
N ILE A 461 3.08 3.02 -2.96
CA ILE A 461 4.20 2.42 -3.73
C ILE A 461 4.75 3.42 -4.77
N SER A 462 3.86 4.18 -5.43
CA SER A 462 4.26 5.20 -6.41
C SER A 462 5.16 6.28 -5.83
N GLU A 463 4.86 6.78 -4.63
CA GLU A 463 5.67 7.82 -3.99
C GLU A 463 7.01 7.28 -3.49
N GLY A 464 7.06 6.02 -3.04
CA GLY A 464 8.31 5.33 -2.74
C GLY A 464 9.21 5.19 -3.97
N ILE A 465 8.63 4.72 -5.09
CA ILE A 465 9.33 4.60 -6.38
C ILE A 465 9.85 5.97 -6.83
N ASN A 466 9.00 7.01 -6.77
CA ASN A 466 9.37 8.37 -7.14
C ASN A 466 10.51 8.90 -6.25
N GLY A 467 10.48 8.61 -4.95
CA GLY A 467 11.53 8.99 -3.99
C GLY A 467 12.88 8.38 -4.36
N LEU A 468 12.93 7.05 -4.55
CA LEU A 468 14.17 6.34 -4.91
C LEU A 468 14.75 6.79 -6.26
N ARG A 469 13.89 6.99 -7.26
CA ARG A 469 14.35 7.44 -8.58
C ARG A 469 14.92 8.85 -8.55
N ARG A 470 14.29 9.74 -7.79
CA ARG A 470 14.73 11.15 -7.69
C ARG A 470 15.98 11.31 -6.85
N SER A 471 16.14 10.53 -5.78
CA SER A 471 17.37 10.56 -5.00
C SER A 471 18.56 10.03 -5.81
N GLY A 472 18.33 9.05 -6.68
CA GLY A 472 19.39 8.41 -7.48
C GLY A 472 20.22 7.41 -6.67
N LEU A 473 19.73 7.01 -5.49
CA LEU A 473 20.39 6.04 -4.61
C LEU A 473 20.66 4.70 -5.30
N ILE A 474 19.79 4.30 -6.22
CA ILE A 474 19.87 3.04 -6.98
C ILE A 474 20.23 3.25 -8.46
N GLY A 475 20.61 4.48 -8.82
CA GLY A 475 21.04 4.84 -10.16
C GLY A 475 20.25 5.98 -10.79
N ARG A 476 20.79 6.50 -11.89
CA ARG A 476 20.21 7.59 -12.69
C ARG A 476 20.33 7.29 -14.17
N VAL A 477 19.33 7.73 -14.94
CA VAL A 477 19.36 7.61 -16.40
C VAL A 477 20.18 8.76 -16.96
N ASN A 478 21.19 8.44 -17.78
CA ASN A 478 21.94 9.39 -18.57
C ASN A 478 21.89 8.99 -20.06
N GLY A 479 21.04 9.67 -20.82
CA GLY A 479 20.76 9.31 -22.21
C GLY A 479 20.19 7.88 -22.32
N LYS A 480 20.94 6.98 -22.97
CA LYS A 480 20.58 5.57 -23.15
C LYS A 480 21.19 4.64 -22.10
N TYR A 481 21.91 5.18 -21.11
CA TYR A 481 22.63 4.38 -20.12
C TYR A 481 22.00 4.55 -18.73
N LEU A 482 21.97 3.46 -17.97
CA LEU A 482 21.67 3.47 -16.55
C LEU A 482 22.99 3.51 -15.78
N MET A 483 23.26 4.63 -15.12
CA MET A 483 24.42 4.76 -14.24
C MET A 483 24.06 4.22 -12.85
N PRO A 484 24.91 3.37 -12.24
CA PRO A 484 24.65 2.83 -10.91
C PRO A 484 24.67 3.93 -9.84
N GLY A 485 23.85 3.75 -8.80
CA GLY A 485 23.80 4.64 -7.65
C GLY A 485 24.65 4.12 -6.49
N PRO A 486 24.80 4.87 -5.40
CA PRO A 486 25.62 4.44 -4.26
C PRO A 486 25.12 3.17 -3.55
N LEU A 487 23.85 2.80 -3.71
CA LEU A 487 23.28 1.58 -3.14
C LEU A 487 23.21 0.43 -4.15
N SER A 488 23.76 0.61 -5.36
CA SER A 488 23.79 -0.45 -6.38
C SER A 488 24.80 -1.54 -6.03
N GLY A 489 24.43 -2.80 -6.31
CA GLY A 489 25.31 -3.98 -6.31
C GLY A 489 25.73 -4.37 -7.73
N ALA A 490 26.41 -5.51 -7.89
CA ALA A 490 26.86 -5.97 -9.22
C ALA A 490 25.69 -6.43 -10.10
N THR A 491 24.58 -6.83 -9.48
CA THR A 491 23.35 -7.23 -10.16
C THR A 491 22.15 -6.47 -9.62
N ASP A 492 21.03 -6.51 -10.34
CA ASP A 492 19.75 -5.97 -9.87
C ASP A 492 19.30 -6.61 -8.54
N SER A 493 19.52 -7.93 -8.38
CA SER A 493 19.16 -8.65 -7.15
C SER A 493 19.99 -8.17 -5.96
N GLU A 494 21.30 -8.06 -6.15
CA GLU A 494 22.21 -7.52 -5.12
C GLU A 494 21.91 -6.05 -4.81
N THR A 495 21.51 -5.26 -5.81
CA THR A 495 21.06 -3.87 -5.60
C THR A 495 19.82 -3.83 -4.72
N VAL A 496 18.84 -4.73 -4.95
CA VAL A 496 17.63 -4.79 -4.14
C VAL A 496 17.94 -5.17 -2.70
N GLU A 497 18.77 -6.19 -2.47
CA GLU A 497 19.19 -6.64 -1.14
C GLU A 497 19.94 -5.53 -0.39
N ARG A 498 20.96 -4.94 -1.02
CA ARG A 498 21.79 -3.88 -0.45
C ARG A 498 20.95 -2.64 -0.09
N ALA A 499 20.15 -2.15 -1.04
CA ALA A 499 19.31 -0.99 -0.82
C ALA A 499 18.25 -1.26 0.26
N GLN A 500 17.63 -2.45 0.27
CA GLN A 500 16.68 -2.82 1.32
C GLN A 500 17.33 -2.82 2.69
N TYR A 501 18.52 -3.42 2.85
CA TYR A 501 19.23 -3.48 4.13
C TYR A 501 19.58 -2.08 4.66
N ILE A 502 20.23 -1.25 3.84
CA ILE A 502 20.70 0.08 4.25
C ILE A 502 19.52 0.99 4.59
N LEU A 503 18.48 1.01 3.75
CA LEU A 503 17.29 1.82 3.98
C LEU A 503 16.49 1.33 5.19
N SER A 504 16.29 0.02 5.36
CA SER A 504 15.65 -0.54 6.56
C SER A 504 16.42 -0.14 7.82
N THR A 505 17.75 -0.17 7.80
CA THR A 505 18.59 0.22 8.96
C THR A 505 18.45 1.70 9.29
N TYR A 506 18.46 2.58 8.29
CA TYR A 506 18.22 4.01 8.47
C TYR A 506 16.82 4.29 9.04
N PHE A 507 15.77 3.73 8.44
CA PHE A 507 14.40 3.98 8.91
C PHE A 507 14.12 3.32 10.27
N ASP A 508 14.87 2.29 10.66
CA ASP A 508 14.76 1.69 12.00
C ASP A 508 15.25 2.69 13.04
N LYS A 509 16.28 3.48 12.76
CA LYS A 509 16.71 4.59 13.64
C LYS A 509 15.63 5.67 13.76
N VAL A 510 14.97 6.03 12.65
CA VAL A 510 13.85 6.99 12.68
C VAL A 510 12.68 6.47 13.51
N LEU A 511 12.33 5.19 13.37
CA LEU A 511 11.29 4.53 14.18
C LEU A 511 11.67 4.52 15.66
N LEU A 512 12.89 4.10 15.99
CA LEU A 512 13.37 3.97 17.37
C LEU A 512 13.51 5.31 18.08
N ALA A 513 13.82 6.39 17.36
CA ALA A 513 13.88 7.74 17.91
C ALA A 513 12.53 8.17 18.51
N ASN A 514 11.40 7.84 17.87
CA ASN A 514 10.08 8.07 18.45
C ASN A 514 9.01 7.11 17.87
N PRO A 515 8.76 5.96 18.52
CA PRO A 515 7.83 4.95 18.03
C PRO A 515 6.38 5.45 17.94
N ASP A 516 5.92 6.24 18.91
CA ASP A 516 4.55 6.74 18.93
C ASP A 516 4.30 7.72 17.76
N ARG A 517 5.26 8.61 17.43
CA ARG A 517 5.19 9.47 16.23
C ARG A 517 5.25 8.67 14.93
N TRP A 518 6.10 7.66 14.86
CA TRP A 518 6.21 6.80 13.69
C TRP A 518 4.88 6.09 13.40
N GLU A 519 4.25 5.51 14.43
CA GLU A 519 2.96 4.82 14.34
C GLU A 519 1.78 5.77 14.09
N ALA A 520 1.80 6.99 14.64
CA ALA A 520 0.78 8.01 14.35
C ALA A 520 0.76 8.48 12.87
N GLY A 521 1.81 8.20 12.10
CA GLY A 521 1.81 8.31 10.64
C GLY A 521 1.47 9.72 10.15
N ARG A 522 0.30 9.89 9.52
CA ARG A 522 -0.13 11.19 8.94
C ARG A 522 -0.40 12.26 9.99
N GLU A 523 -0.75 11.86 11.21
CA GLU A 523 -1.07 12.80 12.29
C GLU A 523 0.20 13.38 12.92
N ALA A 524 1.30 12.64 12.91
CA ALA A 524 2.61 13.07 13.43
C ALA A 524 3.59 13.55 12.34
N TYR A 525 3.21 13.49 11.06
CA TYR A 525 3.97 14.01 9.91
C TYR A 525 5.32 13.32 9.59
N ILE A 526 5.81 12.42 10.44
CA ILE A 526 7.10 11.71 10.25
C ILE A 526 7.00 10.65 9.15
N SER A 527 6.27 9.56 9.41
CA SER A 527 6.15 8.46 8.46
C SER A 527 5.06 8.77 7.43
N THR A 528 5.35 9.65 6.47
CA THR A 528 4.41 10.07 5.42
C THR A 528 5.07 10.01 4.04
N ASN A 529 4.28 10.00 2.95
CA ASN A 529 4.84 10.01 1.59
C ASN A 529 5.88 11.14 1.36
N PRO A 530 5.61 12.41 1.73
CA PRO A 530 6.64 13.46 1.69
C PRO A 530 7.86 13.16 2.55
N GLY A 531 7.66 12.66 3.78
CA GLY A 531 8.74 12.32 4.70
C GLY A 531 9.66 11.23 4.13
N ILE A 532 9.11 10.12 3.63
CA ILE A 532 9.91 9.03 3.03
C ILE A 532 10.72 9.54 1.83
N ARG A 533 10.12 10.37 0.95
CA ARG A 533 10.83 11.00 -0.17
C ARG A 533 11.93 11.93 0.30
N ALA A 534 11.68 12.71 1.36
CA ALA A 534 12.64 13.64 1.92
C ALA A 534 13.84 12.89 2.53
N HIS A 535 13.58 11.87 3.35
CA HIS A 535 14.62 11.02 3.92
C HIS A 535 15.48 10.36 2.83
N MET A 536 14.88 9.81 1.76
CA MET A 536 15.66 9.25 0.64
C MET A 536 16.59 10.28 -0.02
N THR A 537 16.16 11.54 -0.08
CA THR A 537 16.99 12.63 -0.62
C THR A 537 18.11 13.00 0.36
N VAL A 538 17.80 13.12 1.65
CA VAL A 538 18.79 13.36 2.72
C VAL A 538 19.86 12.28 2.72
N ILE A 539 19.46 11.00 2.63
CA ILE A 539 20.40 9.88 2.53
C ILE A 539 21.33 10.06 1.33
N SER A 540 20.81 10.46 0.17
CA SER A 540 21.63 10.71 -1.02
C SER A 540 22.62 11.86 -0.81
N GLU A 541 22.19 12.97 -0.22
CA GLU A 541 23.06 14.13 0.04
C GLU A 541 24.17 13.76 1.06
N VAL A 542 23.82 13.02 2.12
CA VAL A 542 24.77 12.52 3.12
C VAL A 542 25.80 11.60 2.48
N ILE A 543 25.37 10.62 1.68
CA ILE A 543 26.27 9.71 1.00
C ILE A 543 27.21 10.48 0.06
N ASN A 544 26.68 11.40 -0.74
CA ASN A 544 27.50 12.22 -1.64
C ASN A 544 28.55 13.03 -0.88
N HIS A 545 28.16 13.64 0.25
CA HIS A 545 29.07 14.40 1.09
C HIS A 545 30.18 13.51 1.68
N ILE A 546 29.82 12.38 2.29
CA ILE A 546 30.79 11.42 2.85
C ILE A 546 31.75 10.94 1.75
N THR A 547 31.22 10.57 0.58
CA THR A 547 32.02 10.12 -0.57
C THR A 547 33.03 11.19 -0.99
N SER A 548 32.60 12.44 -1.10
CA SER A 548 33.46 13.56 -1.53
C SER A 548 34.52 13.96 -0.49
N LYS A 549 34.19 13.92 0.81
CA LYS A 549 35.05 14.43 1.89
C LYS A 549 35.94 13.36 2.50
N GLN A 550 35.47 12.12 2.57
CA GLN A 550 36.17 10.99 3.18
C GLN A 550 36.76 10.02 2.15
N SER A 551 36.57 10.28 0.85
CA SER A 551 36.99 9.38 -0.25
C SER A 551 36.46 7.95 -0.09
N LEU A 552 35.26 7.82 0.48
CA LEU A 552 34.62 6.53 0.77
C LEU A 552 33.61 6.18 -0.32
N ASP A 553 33.86 5.13 -1.10
CA ASP A 553 32.93 4.70 -2.14
C ASP A 553 31.86 3.75 -1.58
N PHE A 554 30.62 4.24 -1.50
CA PHE A 554 29.48 3.48 -1.01
C PHE A 554 29.13 2.26 -1.86
N GLN A 555 29.60 2.14 -3.10
CA GLN A 555 29.42 0.91 -3.89
C GLN A 555 30.41 -0.19 -3.49
N LEU A 556 31.59 0.18 -2.97
CA LEU A 556 32.68 -0.76 -2.70
C LEU A 556 32.70 -1.29 -1.26
N ILE A 557 32.20 -0.52 -0.30
CA ILE A 557 32.13 -0.95 1.11
C ILE A 557 30.98 -1.93 1.34
N ASN A 558 31.07 -2.75 2.38
CA ASN A 558 30.00 -3.67 2.73
C ASN A 558 28.75 -2.91 3.24
N GLN A 559 27.58 -3.53 3.15
CA GLN A 559 26.29 -2.86 3.44
C GLN A 559 26.11 -2.49 4.92
N THR A 560 26.73 -3.23 5.84
CA THR A 560 26.67 -2.96 7.29
C THR A 560 27.50 -1.73 7.65
N GLU A 561 28.70 -1.62 7.09
CA GLU A 561 29.57 -0.45 7.23
C GLU A 561 28.93 0.80 6.59
N ALA A 562 28.38 0.67 5.37
CA ALA A 562 27.65 1.75 4.71
C ALA A 562 26.48 2.27 5.56
N ALA A 563 25.68 1.36 6.13
CA ALA A 563 24.59 1.73 7.03
C ALA A 563 25.10 2.37 8.34
N GLY A 564 26.22 1.90 8.86
CA GLY A 564 26.91 2.47 10.02
C GLY A 564 27.27 3.94 9.80
N HIS A 565 28.06 4.24 8.77
CA HIS A 565 28.43 5.62 8.43
C HIS A 565 27.22 6.53 8.18
N LEU A 566 26.22 6.02 7.46
CA LEU A 566 25.00 6.76 7.18
C LEU A 566 24.23 7.12 8.47
N THR A 567 24.02 6.14 9.35
CA THR A 567 23.26 6.36 10.59
C THR A 567 24.03 7.23 11.59
N GLU A 568 25.35 7.09 11.67
CA GLU A 568 26.19 7.97 12.50
C GLU A 568 26.09 9.42 12.03
N PHE A 569 26.24 9.68 10.73
CA PHE A 569 26.13 11.03 10.17
C PHE A 569 24.73 11.62 10.41
N CYS A 570 23.70 10.79 10.32
CA CYS A 570 22.30 11.23 10.45
C CYS A 570 21.79 11.31 11.90
N GLN A 571 22.64 11.12 12.91
CA GLN A 571 22.22 11.19 14.32
C GLN A 571 21.45 12.47 14.68
N PRO A 572 21.85 13.69 14.23
CA PRO A 572 21.09 14.91 14.51
C PRO A 572 19.64 14.90 13.96
N VAL A 573 19.37 14.15 12.89
CA VAL A 573 18.01 13.97 12.37
C VAL A 573 17.18 13.08 13.30
N PHE A 574 17.80 12.05 13.88
CA PHE A 574 17.11 11.17 14.82
C PHE A 574 16.81 11.91 16.13
N ASP A 575 17.76 12.72 16.62
CA ASP A 575 17.59 13.55 17.81
C ASP A 575 16.45 14.58 17.63
N LEU A 576 16.30 15.14 16.42
CA LEU A 576 15.17 16.01 16.05
C LEU A 576 13.84 15.26 16.19
N VAL A 577 13.75 14.02 15.67
CA VAL A 577 12.53 13.20 15.73
C VAL A 577 12.21 12.77 17.17
N GLU A 578 13.22 12.52 18.00
CA GLU A 578 13.08 12.12 19.40
C GLU A 578 12.58 13.28 20.27
N SER A 579 13.26 14.43 20.21
CA SER A 579 13.16 15.47 21.25
C SER A 579 12.34 16.71 20.86
N CYS A 580 12.16 16.98 19.56
CA CYS A 580 11.47 18.20 19.11
C CYS A 580 10.00 18.20 19.54
N PRO A 581 9.42 19.27 20.10
CA PRO A 581 7.99 19.34 20.46
C PRO A 581 7.02 19.14 19.28
N ASP A 582 5.84 18.57 19.53
CA ASP A 582 4.87 18.22 18.48
C ASP A 582 4.36 19.44 17.67
N ASP A 583 4.26 20.62 18.29
CA ASP A 583 3.88 21.87 17.63
C ASP A 583 4.94 22.35 16.65
N GLN A 584 6.22 22.16 16.97
CA GLN A 584 7.34 22.46 16.09
C GLN A 584 7.44 21.44 14.95
N ILE A 585 7.30 20.13 15.23
CA ILE A 585 7.19 19.08 14.21
C ILE A 585 6.07 19.39 13.23
N LYS A 586 4.89 19.76 13.73
CA LYS A 586 3.77 20.18 12.89
C LYS A 586 4.15 21.40 12.05
N THR A 587 4.81 22.40 12.62
CA THR A 587 5.21 23.59 11.87
C THR A 587 6.16 23.25 10.73
N MET A 588 7.17 22.40 10.96
CA MET A 588 8.17 22.00 9.96
C MET A 588 7.62 21.04 8.90
N PHE A 589 6.75 20.11 9.28
CA PHE A 589 6.45 18.92 8.46
C PHE A 589 4.98 18.81 8.04
N SER A 590 4.10 19.72 8.46
CA SER A 590 2.66 19.62 8.14
C SER A 590 2.27 20.00 6.73
N ARG A 591 3.13 20.63 5.94
CA ARG A 591 2.78 21.06 4.59
C ARG A 591 2.70 19.86 3.64
N ARG A 592 1.47 19.51 3.23
CA ARG A 592 1.17 18.20 2.60
C ARG A 592 1.20 18.15 1.07
N PHE A 593 1.27 19.29 0.36
CA PHE A 593 0.92 19.31 -1.06
C PHE A 593 2.02 19.83 -1.99
N GLY A 594 2.30 19.04 -3.03
CA GLY A 594 3.17 19.38 -4.14
C GLY A 594 4.66 19.18 -3.86
N GLU A 595 5.46 19.28 -4.91
CA GLU A 595 6.93 19.14 -4.85
C GLU A 595 7.57 20.17 -3.90
N GLY A 596 6.98 21.36 -3.77
CA GLY A 596 7.45 22.39 -2.84
C GLY A 596 7.37 21.96 -1.37
N GLY A 597 6.35 21.18 -0.96
CA GLY A 597 6.24 20.67 0.41
C GLY A 597 7.29 19.61 0.73
N VAL A 598 7.63 18.76 -0.24
CA VAL A 598 8.70 17.76 -0.08
C VAL A 598 10.06 18.44 0.07
N LYS A 599 10.30 19.50 -0.72
CA LYS A 599 11.53 20.31 -0.62
C LYS A 599 11.68 20.95 0.76
N GLU A 600 10.60 21.47 1.33
CA GLU A 600 10.58 22.05 2.69
C GLU A 600 11.01 21.04 3.73
N TYR A 601 10.40 19.85 3.62
CA TYR A 601 10.69 18.73 4.47
C TYR A 601 12.18 18.38 4.42
N ILE A 602 12.75 18.30 3.21
CA ILE A 602 14.19 18.03 3.02
C ILE A 602 15.02 19.08 3.75
N PHE A 603 14.75 20.38 3.57
CA PHE A 603 15.56 21.43 4.17
C PHE A 603 15.49 21.43 5.70
N HIS A 604 14.32 21.15 6.28
CA HIS A 604 14.19 20.98 7.73
C HIS A 604 14.97 19.76 8.26
N LEU A 605 15.09 18.68 7.47
CA LEU A 605 15.94 17.54 7.83
C LEU A 605 17.44 17.82 7.63
N LEU A 606 17.82 18.62 6.62
CA LEU A 606 19.22 19.00 6.37
C LEU A 606 19.75 19.99 7.41
N LYS A 607 18.89 20.87 7.95
CA LYS A 607 19.26 21.90 8.93
C LYS A 607 20.04 21.37 10.15
N PRO A 608 19.55 20.40 10.94
CA PRO A 608 20.31 19.89 12.08
C PRO A 608 21.64 19.24 11.67
N LEU A 609 21.73 18.68 10.46
CA LEU A 609 22.99 18.13 9.94
C LEU A 609 24.00 19.24 9.63
N ASN A 610 23.55 20.33 8.99
CA ASN A 610 24.39 21.48 8.69
C ASN A 610 24.85 22.23 9.95
N GLU A 611 24.00 22.33 10.99
CA GLU A 611 24.38 22.91 12.28
C GLU A 611 25.58 22.18 12.93
N HIS A 612 25.70 20.87 12.71
CA HIS A 612 26.84 20.06 13.17
C HIS A 612 28.00 20.03 12.15
N ARG A 613 27.70 20.26 10.86
CA ARG A 613 28.63 20.22 9.72
C ARG A 613 28.35 21.40 8.77
N PRO A 614 28.91 22.60 9.01
CA PRO A 614 28.55 23.79 8.24
C PRO A 614 28.83 23.69 6.73
N ASP A 615 29.74 22.81 6.31
CA ASP A 615 30.05 22.54 4.90
C ASP A 615 29.14 21.49 4.24
N PHE A 616 28.10 21.01 4.93
CA PHE A 616 27.12 20.04 4.44
C PHE A 616 25.87 20.71 3.87
N GLY A 617 25.45 20.28 2.68
CA GLY A 617 24.22 20.71 2.00
C GLY A 617 24.49 21.30 0.62
N ASN A 618 23.55 21.13 -0.31
CA ASN A 618 23.68 21.64 -1.68
C ASN A 618 23.53 23.17 -1.75
N GLU A 619 23.94 23.78 -2.86
CA GLU A 619 23.92 25.24 -3.05
C GLU A 619 22.54 25.86 -2.79
N GLU A 620 21.49 25.16 -3.19
CA GLU A 620 20.12 25.62 -3.02
C GLU A 620 19.71 25.70 -1.55
N PHE A 621 20.12 24.71 -0.74
CA PHE A 621 19.92 24.69 0.71
C PHE A 621 20.80 25.72 1.42
N GLN A 622 22.05 25.91 1.00
CA GLN A 622 22.93 26.95 1.58
C GLN A 622 22.33 28.34 1.38
N ARG A 623 21.90 28.65 0.15
CA ARG A 623 21.21 29.90 -0.16
C ARG A 623 19.95 30.08 0.68
N TRP A 624 19.24 28.99 0.95
CA TRP A 624 18.05 29.02 1.80
C TRP A 624 18.39 29.40 3.24
N ILE A 625 19.43 28.83 3.84
CA ILE A 625 19.90 29.17 5.20
C ILE A 625 20.32 30.64 5.26
N GLU A 626 21.14 31.09 4.32
CA GLU A 626 21.65 32.45 4.24
C GLU A 626 20.51 33.48 4.14
N GLN A 627 19.56 33.26 3.23
CA GLN A 627 18.46 34.21 3.02
C GLN A 627 17.41 34.17 4.13
N SER A 628 17.16 33.01 4.75
CA SER A 628 16.18 32.87 5.84
C SER A 628 16.59 33.59 7.11
N THR A 629 17.86 33.97 7.24
CA THR A 629 18.43 34.68 8.40
C THR A 629 18.88 36.11 8.05
N SER A 630 18.69 36.56 6.81
CA SER A 630 19.22 37.84 6.32
C SER A 630 18.25 39.00 6.54
N GLU A 631 18.66 39.98 7.35
CA GLU A 631 17.93 41.25 7.52
C GLU A 631 17.74 42.00 6.19
N LYS A 632 18.71 41.90 5.27
CA LYS A 632 18.64 42.52 3.95
C LYS A 632 17.49 41.94 3.12
N ILE A 633 17.28 40.63 3.20
CA ILE A 633 16.16 39.95 2.53
C ILE A 633 14.82 40.36 3.16
N ASP A 634 14.76 40.51 4.48
CA ASP A 634 13.57 41.04 5.15
C ASP A 634 13.25 42.48 4.72
N GLN A 635 14.26 43.33 4.57
CA GLN A 635 14.09 44.68 4.02
C GLN A 635 13.57 44.65 2.58
N TYR A 636 14.07 43.76 1.73
CA TYR A 636 13.56 43.59 0.37
C TYR A 636 12.11 43.07 0.35
N ASN A 637 11.75 42.12 1.21
CA ASN A 637 10.38 41.65 1.35
C ASN A 637 9.42 42.78 1.75
N GLN A 638 9.80 43.58 2.75
CA GLN A 638 9.02 44.75 3.19
C GLN A 638 8.91 45.80 2.07
N PHE A 639 10.00 46.06 1.36
CA PHE A 639 10.01 46.98 0.22
C PHE A 639 9.04 46.53 -0.89
N LEU A 640 9.08 45.25 -1.28
CA LEU A 640 8.21 44.70 -2.33
C LEU A 640 6.73 44.80 -1.93
N MET A 641 6.39 44.52 -0.66
CA MET A 641 5.03 44.69 -0.15
C MET A 641 4.59 46.15 -0.17
N LYS A 642 5.44 47.06 0.32
CA LYS A 642 5.14 48.50 0.37
C LYS A 642 5.03 49.10 -1.02
N LEU A 643 5.86 48.67 -1.98
CA LEU A 643 5.78 49.11 -3.37
C LEU A 643 4.48 48.62 -4.03
N ALA A 644 4.07 47.39 -3.76
CA ALA A 644 2.82 46.82 -4.27
C ALA A 644 1.60 47.63 -3.79
N GLU A 645 1.60 47.99 -2.51
CA GLU A 645 0.58 48.87 -1.91
C GLU A 645 0.58 50.25 -2.55
N ARG A 646 1.75 50.92 -2.62
CA ARG A 646 1.88 52.26 -3.21
C ARG A 646 1.44 52.31 -4.67
N LEU A 647 1.82 51.33 -5.48
CA LEU A 647 1.40 51.25 -6.88
C LEU A 647 -0.11 51.07 -7.00
N THR A 648 -0.71 50.22 -6.16
CA THR A 648 -2.16 49.99 -6.17
C THR A 648 -2.91 51.24 -5.75
N ASN A 649 -2.50 51.88 -4.65
CA ASN A 649 -3.11 53.11 -4.15
C ASN A 649 -3.00 54.23 -5.19
N TYR A 650 -1.81 54.44 -5.75
CA TYR A 650 -1.60 55.45 -6.79
C TYR A 650 -2.53 55.27 -7.99
N VAL A 651 -2.69 54.03 -8.49
CA VAL A 651 -3.62 53.75 -9.59
C VAL A 651 -5.06 54.07 -9.17
N ILE A 652 -5.52 53.55 -8.04
CA ILE A 652 -6.90 53.72 -7.60
C ILE A 652 -7.23 55.18 -7.29
N ASP A 653 -6.36 55.90 -6.59
CA ASP A 653 -6.58 57.29 -6.21
C ASP A 653 -6.54 58.22 -7.42
N THR A 654 -5.66 57.97 -8.39
CA THR A 654 -5.67 58.69 -9.67
C THR A 654 -6.97 58.45 -10.43
N LEU A 655 -7.49 57.21 -10.47
CA LEU A 655 -8.79 56.93 -11.10
C LEU A 655 -9.94 57.65 -10.37
N LYS A 656 -9.91 57.68 -9.03
CA LYS A 656 -10.90 58.41 -8.21
C LYS A 656 -10.86 59.91 -8.46
N GLU A 657 -9.68 60.49 -8.63
CA GLU A 657 -9.51 61.91 -8.95
C GLU A 657 -10.06 62.23 -10.35
N VAL A 658 -9.77 61.39 -11.36
CA VAL A 658 -10.13 61.65 -12.76
C VAL A 658 -11.62 61.42 -13.02
N HIS A 659 -12.20 60.35 -12.49
CA HIS A 659 -13.56 59.92 -12.83
C HIS A 659 -14.57 60.19 -11.70
N GLY A 660 -14.10 60.46 -10.49
CA GLY A 660 -14.95 60.69 -9.32
C GLY A 660 -15.48 59.40 -8.67
N GLN A 661 -16.02 59.56 -7.47
CA GLN A 661 -16.57 58.46 -6.65
C GLN A 661 -18.11 58.41 -6.66
N HIS A 662 -18.75 59.24 -7.48
CA HIS A 662 -20.20 59.22 -7.65
C HIS A 662 -20.64 57.91 -8.32
N ARG A 663 -21.87 57.48 -8.05
CA ARG A 663 -22.43 56.26 -8.66
C ARG A 663 -23.06 56.57 -10.02
N LEU A 664 -22.89 55.63 -10.95
CA LEU A 664 -23.53 55.64 -12.27
C LEU A 664 -24.89 54.90 -12.23
N ASP A 665 -25.63 54.90 -13.34
CA ASP A 665 -26.92 54.20 -13.48
C ASP A 665 -26.82 52.67 -13.23
N SER A 666 -25.61 52.12 -13.34
CA SER A 666 -25.26 50.73 -13.03
C SER A 666 -25.15 50.44 -11.52
N ASP A 667 -25.26 51.46 -10.67
CA ASP A 667 -24.91 51.47 -9.24
C ASP A 667 -23.39 51.28 -8.96
N GLU A 668 -22.52 51.28 -9.97
CA GLU A 668 -21.06 51.23 -9.76
C GLU A 668 -20.46 52.63 -9.57
N PRO A 669 -19.37 52.76 -8.78
CA PRO A 669 -18.61 54.01 -8.73
C PRO A 669 -17.98 54.35 -10.08
N ALA A 670 -18.02 55.63 -10.47
CA ALA A 670 -17.51 56.10 -11.75
C ALA A 670 -16.04 55.77 -11.99
N TYR A 671 -15.17 55.89 -10.98
CA TYR A 671 -13.76 55.48 -11.09
C TYR A 671 -13.55 53.99 -11.37
N TRP A 672 -14.47 53.14 -10.90
CA TRP A 672 -14.39 51.70 -11.11
C TRP A 672 -14.89 51.33 -12.50
N GLU A 673 -16.04 51.85 -12.92
CA GLU A 673 -16.62 51.49 -14.21
C GLU A 673 -15.96 52.19 -15.40
N LEU A 674 -15.65 53.48 -15.30
CA LEU A 674 -15.03 54.26 -16.38
C LEU A 674 -13.51 54.12 -16.40
N GLY A 675 -12.90 53.98 -15.21
CA GLY A 675 -11.45 53.87 -15.03
C GLY A 675 -10.89 52.45 -15.20
N VAL A 676 -11.69 51.41 -14.94
CA VAL A 676 -11.32 49.99 -15.18
C VAL A 676 -12.16 49.43 -16.33
N GLN A 677 -11.82 49.82 -17.56
CA GLN A 677 -12.62 49.48 -18.74
C GLN A 677 -12.66 47.96 -19.02
N SER A 678 -11.61 47.23 -18.64
CA SER A 678 -11.52 45.77 -18.83
C SER A 678 -12.62 45.03 -18.06
N ALA A 679 -13.57 44.45 -18.81
CA ALA A 679 -14.64 43.63 -18.26
C ALA A 679 -14.09 42.36 -17.55
N ARG A 680 -12.96 41.83 -18.03
CA ARG A 680 -12.27 40.67 -17.43
C ARG A 680 -11.83 40.98 -16.00
N ILE A 681 -11.18 42.12 -15.80
CA ILE A 681 -10.69 42.56 -14.48
C ILE A 681 -11.86 42.80 -13.52
N ARG A 682 -12.88 43.55 -13.96
CA ARG A 682 -14.07 43.83 -13.15
C ARG A 682 -14.79 42.54 -12.72
N LYS A 683 -14.92 41.58 -13.64
CA LYS A 683 -15.51 40.26 -13.35
C LYS A 683 -14.68 39.45 -12.36
N ASN A 684 -13.36 39.36 -12.55
CA ASN A 684 -12.46 38.62 -11.66
C ASN A 684 -12.46 39.17 -10.23
N ALA A 685 -12.38 40.50 -10.09
CA ALA A 685 -12.44 41.17 -8.79
C ALA A 685 -13.78 40.91 -8.09
N TYR A 686 -14.90 40.96 -8.83
CA TYR A 686 -16.22 40.62 -8.31
C TYR A 686 -16.31 39.17 -7.85
N GLU A 687 -15.83 38.21 -8.66
CA GLU A 687 -15.82 36.79 -8.27
C GLU A 687 -14.97 36.53 -7.01
N LYS A 688 -13.80 37.17 -6.89
CA LYS A 688 -12.97 37.08 -5.68
C LYS A 688 -13.66 37.67 -4.46
N GLN A 689 -14.31 38.83 -4.61
CA GLN A 689 -15.09 39.47 -3.55
C GLN A 689 -16.24 38.59 -3.07
N GLN A 690 -16.93 37.90 -3.98
CA GLN A 690 -18.04 37.01 -3.63
C GLN A 690 -17.59 35.73 -2.90
N ARG A 691 -16.34 35.30 -3.07
CA ARG A 691 -15.75 34.16 -2.33
C ARG A 691 -15.24 34.54 -0.94
N ASP A 692 -15.18 35.83 -0.61
CA ASP A 692 -14.77 36.32 0.71
C ASP A 692 -15.98 36.57 1.62
N ASP A 693 -16.38 35.50 2.32
CA ASP A 693 -17.58 35.49 3.16
C ASP A 693 -17.37 36.13 4.54
N LYS A 694 -16.11 36.37 4.96
CA LYS A 694 -15.79 36.79 6.32
C LYS A 694 -15.45 38.27 6.44
N ARG A 695 -14.78 38.85 5.44
CA ARG A 695 -14.29 40.24 5.47
C ARG A 695 -14.37 40.89 4.10
N ARG A 696 -15.57 40.89 3.50
CA ARG A 696 -15.82 41.47 2.18
C ARG A 696 -15.38 42.95 2.13
N LYS A 697 -14.41 43.23 1.26
CA LYS A 697 -13.84 44.58 1.01
C LYS A 697 -14.43 45.21 -0.25
N PRO A 698 -14.15 46.50 -0.54
CA PRO A 698 -14.40 47.10 -1.85
C PRO A 698 -13.73 46.32 -3.00
N LYS A 699 -14.25 46.44 -4.23
CA LYS A 699 -13.83 45.59 -5.37
C LYS A 699 -12.37 45.82 -5.77
N GLU A 700 -11.89 47.05 -5.64
CA GLU A 700 -10.51 47.44 -5.89
C GLU A 700 -9.51 46.71 -4.97
N ALA A 701 -9.94 46.24 -3.79
CA ALA A 701 -9.10 45.47 -2.88
C ALA A 701 -8.81 44.03 -3.36
N TYR A 702 -9.46 43.59 -4.45
CA TYR A 702 -9.31 42.25 -5.03
C TYR A 702 -8.55 42.24 -6.37
N LEU A 703 -7.95 43.36 -6.76
CA LEU A 703 -7.07 43.46 -7.92
C LEU A 703 -5.74 42.73 -7.67
N ASP A 704 -5.22 42.03 -8.68
CA ASP A 704 -3.85 41.53 -8.68
C ASP A 704 -2.90 42.59 -9.26
N ILE A 705 -1.60 42.51 -8.94
CA ILE A 705 -0.59 43.44 -9.46
C ILE A 705 -0.54 43.42 -10.99
N VAL A 706 -0.76 42.26 -11.60
CA VAL A 706 -0.83 42.12 -13.07
C VAL A 706 -2.06 42.81 -13.68
N ASP A 707 -3.13 43.04 -12.90
CA ASP A 707 -4.28 43.79 -13.39
C ASP A 707 -3.95 45.28 -13.56
N LEU A 708 -3.02 45.82 -12.76
CA LEU A 708 -2.56 47.21 -12.88
C LEU A 708 -1.94 47.48 -14.25
N GLU A 709 -1.17 46.54 -14.81
CA GLU A 709 -0.58 46.63 -16.14
C GLU A 709 -1.64 46.93 -17.21
N GLU A 710 -2.74 46.18 -17.18
CA GLU A 710 -3.82 46.34 -18.16
C GLU A 710 -4.65 47.60 -17.90
N ILE A 711 -4.83 48.01 -16.64
CA ILE A 711 -5.54 49.25 -16.28
C ILE A 711 -4.80 50.49 -16.77
N VAL A 712 -3.50 50.59 -16.49
CA VAL A 712 -2.71 51.79 -16.84
C VAL A 712 -2.55 51.94 -18.35
N ARG A 713 -2.51 50.82 -19.10
CA ARG A 713 -2.34 50.82 -20.56
C ARG A 713 -3.59 51.29 -21.33
N GLN A 714 -4.75 51.37 -20.67
CA GLN A 714 -5.98 51.83 -21.32
C GLN A 714 -5.80 53.25 -21.89
N LYS A 715 -6.37 53.49 -23.08
CA LYS A 715 -6.13 54.74 -23.85
C LYS A 715 -6.47 56.00 -23.06
N ASN A 716 -7.52 55.94 -22.23
CA ASN A 716 -7.99 57.07 -21.43
C ASN A 716 -7.19 57.26 -20.12
N ASN A 717 -6.36 56.29 -19.75
CA ASN A 717 -5.62 56.25 -18.50
C ASN A 717 -4.13 56.56 -18.70
N TRP A 718 -3.52 56.10 -19.81
CA TRP A 718 -2.07 56.09 -20.00
C TRP A 718 -1.37 57.43 -19.72
N ILE A 719 -1.94 58.54 -20.21
CA ILE A 719 -1.34 59.87 -20.05
C ILE A 719 -1.14 60.27 -18.59
N ARG A 720 -1.91 59.68 -17.66
CA ARG A 720 -1.82 59.93 -16.22
C ARG A 720 -0.81 59.03 -15.52
N PHE A 721 -0.53 57.86 -16.09
CA PHE A 721 0.31 56.83 -15.48
C PHE A 721 1.69 56.69 -16.14
N GLU A 722 1.90 57.26 -17.33
CA GLU A 722 3.12 57.14 -18.12
C GLU A 722 4.38 57.51 -17.33
N ALA A 723 4.35 58.61 -16.58
CA ALA A 723 5.50 59.07 -15.80
C ALA A 723 5.99 58.05 -14.76
N VAL A 724 5.07 57.25 -14.21
CA VAL A 724 5.36 56.28 -13.14
C VAL A 724 5.62 54.88 -13.70
N PHE A 725 4.83 54.45 -14.68
CA PHE A 725 4.82 53.06 -15.13
C PHE A 725 5.71 52.79 -16.35
N ASN A 726 6.08 53.81 -17.13
CA ASN A 726 6.87 53.65 -18.35
C ASN A 726 8.37 53.61 -18.04
N ASN A 727 8.87 52.44 -17.63
CA ASN A 727 10.26 52.27 -17.18
C ASN A 727 11.00 51.26 -18.07
N PRO A 728 11.78 51.71 -19.09
CA PRO A 728 12.55 50.82 -19.94
C PRO A 728 13.68 50.13 -19.15
N ARG A 729 13.85 48.84 -19.37
CA ARG A 729 14.98 48.06 -18.85
C ARG A 729 16.03 47.81 -19.93
N GLU A 730 17.25 47.53 -19.47
CA GLU A 730 18.29 47.04 -20.35
C GLU A 730 17.86 45.70 -20.99
N GLY A 731 17.96 45.61 -22.32
CA GLY A 731 17.45 44.46 -23.08
C GLY A 731 16.04 44.62 -23.67
N ASP A 732 15.27 45.64 -23.25
CA ASP A 732 13.98 45.91 -23.88
C ASP A 732 14.14 46.39 -25.33
N ARG A 733 13.21 45.97 -26.20
CA ARG A 733 13.16 46.46 -27.58
C ARG A 733 12.97 47.98 -27.58
N LYS A 734 13.89 48.70 -28.23
CA LYS A 734 13.85 50.17 -28.33
C LYS A 734 12.61 50.65 -29.10
N GLY A 735 12.07 51.80 -28.69
CA GLY A 735 10.95 52.46 -29.35
C GLY A 735 9.56 51.90 -29.00
N GLN A 736 9.44 51.11 -27.93
CA GLN A 736 8.14 50.66 -27.43
C GLN A 736 7.33 51.82 -26.84
N LYS A 737 6.01 51.76 -27.05
CA LYS A 737 5.06 52.71 -26.46
C LYS A 737 4.84 52.47 -24.95
N TYR A 738 4.95 51.22 -24.51
CA TYR A 738 4.67 50.79 -23.14
C TYR A 738 5.80 49.89 -22.62
N TYR A 739 6.57 50.35 -21.64
CA TYR A 739 7.56 49.54 -20.93
C TYR A 739 6.97 49.03 -19.60
N LEU A 740 6.12 48.00 -19.68
CA LEU A 740 5.36 47.44 -18.55
C LEU A 740 5.71 45.99 -18.19
N SER A 741 6.58 45.33 -18.98
CA SER A 741 7.00 43.93 -18.77
C SER A 741 7.55 43.67 -17.37
N TRP A 742 8.16 44.68 -16.74
CA TRP A 742 8.69 44.61 -15.38
C TRP A 742 7.62 44.31 -14.32
N ILE A 743 6.34 44.59 -14.58
CA ILE A 743 5.23 44.32 -13.63
C ILE A 743 5.05 42.80 -13.42
N GLN A 744 5.34 41.99 -14.44
CA GLN A 744 5.26 40.52 -14.34
C GLN A 744 6.34 39.97 -13.42
N ASN A 745 7.61 40.36 -13.63
CA ASN A 745 8.71 40.02 -12.72
C ASN A 745 8.45 40.55 -11.31
N PHE A 746 7.95 41.78 -11.18
CA PHE A 746 7.62 42.35 -9.87
C PHE A 746 6.53 41.54 -9.15
N ASN A 747 5.49 41.11 -9.87
CA ASN A 747 4.45 40.25 -9.31
C ASN A 747 5.01 38.91 -8.84
N GLU A 748 5.95 38.31 -9.57
CA GLU A 748 6.63 37.07 -9.14
C GLU A 748 7.40 37.27 -7.83
N LEU A 749 8.24 38.31 -7.75
CA LEU A 749 9.02 38.61 -6.54
C LEU A 749 8.14 39.03 -5.36
N ARG A 750 7.09 39.81 -5.61
CA ARG A 750 6.07 40.16 -4.61
C ARG A 750 5.41 38.89 -4.08
N ASN A 751 5.11 37.91 -4.92
CA ASN A 751 4.55 36.65 -4.46
C ASN A 751 5.55 35.82 -3.63
N ILE A 752 6.86 35.92 -3.90
CA ILE A 752 7.91 35.38 -3.01
C ILE A 752 7.84 36.07 -1.65
N ALA A 753 7.86 37.40 -1.61
CA ALA A 753 7.79 38.16 -0.36
C ALA A 753 6.48 38.00 0.42
N ALA A 754 5.34 37.90 -0.26
CA ALA A 754 4.01 37.79 0.36
C ALA A 754 3.77 36.40 0.96
N HIS A 755 4.36 35.37 0.35
CA HIS A 755 4.34 34.02 0.87
C HIS A 755 5.67 33.74 1.55
N LYS A 756 5.78 34.10 2.85
CA LYS A 756 6.88 33.71 3.76
C LYS A 756 7.12 32.18 3.89
N ASN A 757 6.64 31.36 2.95
CA ASN A 757 7.13 30.01 2.78
C ASN A 757 8.60 30.11 2.40
N GLN A 758 9.44 29.72 3.35
CA GLN A 758 10.86 30.05 3.43
C GLN A 758 11.69 29.60 2.21
N LEU A 759 11.16 28.78 1.29
CA LEU A 759 11.93 28.04 0.27
C LEU A 759 12.14 28.72 -1.07
N LYS A 760 11.42 29.81 -1.36
CA LYS A 760 11.68 30.60 -2.57
C LYS A 760 12.73 31.63 -2.21
N THR A 761 13.96 31.35 -2.61
CA THR A 761 15.08 32.27 -2.49
C THR A 761 15.15 33.19 -3.70
N TYR A 762 15.68 34.38 -3.50
CA TYR A 762 16.03 35.29 -4.57
C TYR A 762 17.32 34.81 -5.24
N THR A 763 17.34 34.81 -6.57
CA THR A 763 18.59 34.71 -7.34
C THR A 763 19.32 36.05 -7.34
N ASP A 764 20.57 36.08 -7.79
CA ASP A 764 21.32 37.34 -7.90
C ASP A 764 20.63 38.33 -8.87
N ASP A 765 20.12 37.83 -10.00
CA ASP A 765 19.31 38.60 -10.96
C ASP A 765 18.03 39.18 -10.31
N ASP A 766 17.40 38.43 -9.40
CA ASP A 766 16.23 38.94 -8.67
C ASP A 766 16.61 40.09 -7.73
N LEU A 767 17.75 39.97 -7.03
CA LEU A 767 18.25 41.01 -6.14
C LEU A 767 18.63 42.27 -6.92
N GLU A 768 19.27 42.13 -8.08
CA GLU A 768 19.54 43.25 -8.99
C GLU A 768 18.25 43.91 -9.49
N PHE A 769 17.24 43.11 -9.83
CA PHE A 769 15.94 43.64 -10.26
C PHE A 769 15.21 44.37 -9.12
N ILE A 770 15.28 43.88 -7.88
CA ILE A 770 14.73 44.59 -6.71
C ILE A 770 15.43 45.94 -6.53
N GLU A 771 16.75 46.00 -6.70
CA GLU A 771 17.50 47.26 -6.59
C GLU A 771 17.14 48.23 -7.72
N TRP A 772 16.92 47.72 -8.94
CA TRP A 772 16.38 48.52 -10.03
C TRP A 772 15.00 49.09 -9.70
N LEU A 773 14.11 48.29 -9.08
CA LEU A 773 12.80 48.79 -8.61
C LEU A 773 12.96 49.89 -7.55
N ARG A 774 13.90 49.75 -6.61
CA ARG A 774 14.18 50.74 -5.56
C ARG A 774 14.68 52.07 -6.11
N THR A 775 15.55 52.02 -7.12
CA THR A 775 16.26 53.19 -7.65
C THR A 775 15.55 53.86 -8.82
N THR A 776 14.82 53.09 -9.63
CA THR A 776 14.22 53.60 -10.89
C THR A 776 12.71 53.79 -10.79
N VAL A 777 12.00 52.83 -10.19
CA VAL A 777 10.52 52.83 -10.18
C VAL A 777 9.97 53.48 -8.91
N SER A 778 10.42 53.06 -7.74
CA SER A 778 9.91 53.51 -6.45
C SER A 778 9.95 55.04 -6.23
N PRO A 779 10.98 55.77 -6.70
CA PRO A 779 11.02 57.24 -6.55
C PRO A 779 9.99 57.98 -7.42
N LYS A 780 9.47 57.34 -8.46
CA LYS A 780 8.45 57.92 -9.35
C LYS A 780 7.04 57.74 -8.83
N VAL A 781 6.82 56.74 -7.97
CA VAL A 781 5.52 56.51 -7.34
C VAL A 781 5.35 57.57 -6.23
N PRO A 782 4.25 58.33 -6.18
CA PRO A 782 3.98 59.22 -5.05
C PRO A 782 3.98 58.48 -3.71
N GLU A 783 4.20 59.22 -2.61
CA GLU A 783 4.13 58.66 -1.25
C GLU A 783 2.70 58.35 -0.82
#